data_AF-A0A927SIG3-F1
#
_entry.id   AF-A0A927SIG3-F1
#
_cell.length_a   1.000
_cell.length_b   1.000
_cell.length_c   1.000
_cell.angle_alpha   90.00
_cell.angle_beta   90.00
_cell.angle_gamma   90.00
#
_symmetry.space_group_name_H-M   'P 1'
#
loop_
_entity.id
_entity.type
_entity.pdbx_description
1 polymer ?
#
loop_
_entity_poly.entity_id
_entity_poly.type
_entity_poly.pdbx_seq_one_letter_code
_entity_poly.pdbx_strand_id
1 'polypeptide(L)'
;MRKKWRILVGILVVVILVAAIVLLNGDPQNYHDKYDGKDLSTDISGIGRDDTYDVYLRTHQDVAAGTETIVVDVAAFEGDGVLQQDENGNPQVYTADGEYTSWMVDVPVEGMYAVQVEYLTVESRGVDVERELYINDVLPFAGADTLRFSRLWVDGGEVRKDNQGNEIRPSQTEKYEYQVAFCKDDMGYETEPYQFYFAQGQNKLSFKGANEPMIIRSIKLMPVTQRASYEAYLAAQPQVQMSAEGKTYQTTIQGEKAVTRSSPSLYARYDHASPSTEPYDVYHTILNYIGGDPWNTAGQWIEWSFEVPEDGFYNISIKARQTYQRGGLSCRTVYIDGEVPFDEMSSVAFAYDTNWNMRTLADEDGNAYRFYLTKGEHTIRLEVTLGDMGAILKEMEASIYRLNQIYRKVLVLTGVSPDRFRDYHLDKVYPEVMEAMELESLRLYKLVDDTVARTGQKNDRVAVAQTLAVQLEQFVERHERITQSFSNFKDNITSLGTAMQSMAESKLDIDAIVISGENAKPKKVSDNIFTKLAHEVKACVASYFVDYNSLGDVYDENAEDVIEVWLVTGRDQSTVLKTMIDEAFTPNYGVKVNVQLVGADAILSAVMAGIGPDVVLSVDGWYAVNYAMRNAVEDLTQFADYEEVVKPFYQSALEPLTYDDGEHKGVYGLPETQLFSVLFYRKDIMEDLELEIPQTWDDIIAILPTIQGNNMSVGIPFPDISNVDMSGFNALIYQNGGAIYNDKKTRTLIDSEEAVKAFELYTSLYNDYGLPTVFDFVSRFRSGEMPVGVGQYSLYNTLAVSAPEIRGLWDFTLYPGTVQEDGSIDRSVHANGLCCMMIATDDETIKQNAWTFMKWWVSADAQARFGREMESVLGSSARYATANTEALEMLAWSGDELDVLQAQQAWGRGFPEIAGGYSTTRHMTNAIRKVINDKDDPRETLLTYVHTINEEIEIKRKEFGLPLYGEEETK
;
A
#
# COMPACT_ATOMS: atom_id res chain seq x y z
N MET A 1 11.09 -11.55 67.57
CA MET A 1 9.75 -11.09 67.11
C MET A 1 9.78 -10.27 65.82
N ARG A 2 10.65 -9.25 65.66
CA ARG A 2 10.67 -8.36 64.47
C ARG A 2 10.89 -9.05 63.09
N LYS A 3 11.62 -10.17 63.02
CA LYS A 3 11.89 -10.88 61.76
C LYS A 3 10.68 -11.69 61.24
N LYS A 4 9.91 -12.30 62.14
CA LYS A 4 8.67 -13.03 61.79
C LYS A 4 7.55 -12.08 61.35
N TRP A 5 7.48 -10.89 61.95
CA TRP A 5 6.49 -9.88 61.57
C TRP A 5 6.74 -9.31 60.17
N ARG A 6 8.00 -9.07 59.78
CA ARG A 6 8.34 -8.63 58.41
C ARG A 6 8.00 -9.67 57.34
N ILE A 7 8.17 -10.96 57.63
CA ILE A 7 7.80 -12.05 56.71
C ILE A 7 6.28 -12.13 56.57
N LEU A 8 5.54 -12.01 57.68
CA LEU A 8 4.07 -11.98 57.66
C LEU A 8 3.51 -10.78 56.90
N VAL A 9 4.10 -9.59 57.06
CA VAL A 9 3.71 -8.40 56.30
C VAL A 9 4.06 -8.55 54.81
N GLY A 10 5.22 -9.13 54.49
CA GLY A 10 5.60 -9.42 53.10
C GLY A 10 4.63 -10.40 52.42
N ILE A 11 4.25 -11.49 53.11
CA ILE A 11 3.24 -12.45 52.61
C ILE A 11 1.88 -11.76 52.45
N LEU A 12 1.46 -10.92 53.40
CA LEU A 12 0.20 -10.21 53.31
C LEU A 12 0.17 -9.24 52.12
N VAL A 13 1.27 -8.52 51.86
CA VAL A 13 1.39 -7.62 50.70
C VAL A 13 1.37 -8.40 49.39
N VAL A 14 2.04 -9.56 49.32
CA VAL A 14 1.97 -10.44 48.14
C VAL A 14 0.56 -11.00 47.95
N VAL A 15 -0.11 -11.42 49.01
CA VAL A 15 -1.50 -11.91 48.93
C VAL A 15 -2.46 -10.79 48.53
N ILE A 16 -2.27 -9.56 49.00
CA ILE A 16 -3.07 -8.40 48.58
C ILE A 16 -2.77 -8.03 47.12
N LEU A 17 -1.51 -8.11 46.67
CA LEU A 17 -1.15 -7.89 45.27
C LEU A 17 -1.71 -8.97 44.36
N VAL A 18 -1.63 -10.25 44.75
CA VAL A 18 -2.22 -11.37 44.01
C VAL A 18 -3.75 -11.26 44.01
N ALA A 19 -4.37 -10.93 45.14
CA ALA A 19 -5.81 -10.71 45.21
C ALA A 19 -6.25 -9.48 44.41
N ALA A 20 -5.45 -8.40 44.36
CA ALA A 20 -5.70 -7.23 43.53
C ALA A 20 -5.54 -7.55 42.04
N ILE A 21 -4.55 -8.37 41.65
CA ILE A 21 -4.37 -8.86 40.28
C ILE A 21 -5.54 -9.79 39.89
N VAL A 22 -6.00 -10.65 40.79
CA VAL A 22 -7.16 -11.54 40.57
C VAL A 22 -8.48 -10.74 40.54
N LEU A 23 -8.61 -9.67 41.33
CA LEU A 23 -9.79 -8.78 41.31
C LEU A 23 -9.77 -7.79 40.12
N LEU A 24 -8.59 -7.44 39.60
CA LEU A 24 -8.42 -6.65 38.37
C LEU A 24 -8.63 -7.53 37.11
N ASN A 25 -8.38 -8.84 37.21
CA ASN A 25 -8.78 -9.85 36.23
C ASN A 25 -10.21 -10.39 36.51
N GLY A 26 -11.18 -9.49 36.69
CA GLY A 26 -12.60 -9.90 36.70
C GLY A 26 -12.99 -10.59 35.39
N ASP A 27 -13.99 -11.47 35.44
CA ASP A 27 -14.57 -12.08 34.23
C ASP A 27 -14.82 -10.99 33.17
N PRO A 28 -14.54 -11.26 31.88
CA PRO A 28 -14.88 -10.33 30.82
C PRO A 28 -16.35 -9.94 30.97
N GLN A 29 -16.64 -8.62 31.02
CA GLN A 29 -18.02 -8.15 30.93
C GLN A 29 -18.61 -8.71 29.64
N ASN A 30 -19.54 -9.65 29.79
CA ASN A 30 -20.31 -10.27 28.73
C ASN A 30 -21.56 -9.40 28.51
N TYR A 31 -21.81 -8.99 27.27
CA TYR A 31 -22.90 -8.12 26.86
C TYR A 31 -24.09 -8.86 26.25
N HIS A 32 -24.08 -10.20 26.26
CA HIS A 32 -25.11 -11.05 25.68
C HIS A 32 -26.53 -10.62 26.05
N ASP A 33 -26.76 -10.28 27.32
CA ASP A 33 -28.07 -9.82 27.81
C ASP A 33 -28.62 -8.57 27.07
N LYS A 34 -27.75 -7.77 26.43
CA LYS A 34 -28.17 -6.57 25.67
C LYS A 34 -28.76 -6.92 24.32
N TYR A 35 -28.22 -7.92 23.63
CA TYR A 35 -28.58 -8.27 22.25
C TYR A 35 -29.34 -9.60 22.12
N ASP A 36 -29.51 -10.35 23.20
CA ASP A 36 -30.27 -11.60 23.19
C ASP A 36 -31.73 -11.37 22.74
N GLY A 37 -32.20 -12.26 21.86
CA GLY A 37 -33.55 -12.20 21.27
C GLY A 37 -33.82 -11.02 20.33
N LYS A 38 -32.80 -10.25 19.92
CA LYS A 38 -32.91 -9.15 18.95
C LYS A 38 -32.54 -9.61 17.55
N ASP A 39 -33.26 -9.14 16.53
CA ASP A 39 -32.90 -9.39 15.13
C ASP A 39 -31.89 -8.35 14.66
N LEU A 40 -30.61 -8.74 14.61
CA LEU A 40 -29.51 -7.90 14.17
C LEU A 40 -29.27 -7.95 12.65
N SER A 41 -30.02 -8.79 11.92
CA SER A 41 -29.80 -9.02 10.49
C SER A 41 -30.50 -7.98 9.60
N THR A 42 -31.45 -7.23 10.14
CA THR A 42 -32.22 -6.21 9.40
C THR A 42 -31.46 -4.89 9.35
N ASP A 43 -31.47 -4.22 8.20
CA ASP A 43 -30.97 -2.85 8.10
C ASP A 43 -32.12 -1.84 8.16
N ILE A 44 -31.78 -0.61 8.55
CA ILE A 44 -32.74 0.50 8.64
C ILE A 44 -32.78 1.20 7.28
N SER A 45 -33.97 1.59 6.82
CA SER A 45 -34.14 2.22 5.50
C SER A 45 -33.21 3.43 5.31
N GLY A 46 -32.35 3.37 4.29
CA GLY A 46 -31.34 4.38 3.98
C GLY A 46 -30.06 4.34 4.83
N ILE A 47 -29.84 3.28 5.62
CA ILE A 47 -28.61 2.99 6.36
C ILE A 47 -28.30 1.48 6.24
N GLY A 48 -27.29 1.13 5.46
CA GLY A 48 -26.93 -0.22 5.06
C GLY A 48 -26.46 -0.27 3.62
N ARG A 49 -26.15 -1.49 3.15
CA ARG A 49 -25.79 -1.78 1.76
C ARG A 49 -26.70 -2.88 1.22
N ASP A 50 -27.25 -2.66 0.03
CA ASP A 50 -28.14 -3.63 -0.63
C ASP A 50 -27.40 -4.52 -1.64
N ASP A 51 -26.12 -4.25 -1.88
CA ASP A 51 -25.28 -4.86 -2.92
C ASP A 51 -24.20 -5.80 -2.35
N THR A 52 -24.28 -6.20 -1.07
CA THR A 52 -23.26 -7.06 -0.44
C THR A 52 -23.47 -8.54 -0.74
N TYR A 53 -22.39 -9.32 -0.61
CA TYR A 53 -22.45 -10.77 -0.74
C TYR A 53 -23.42 -11.42 0.28
N ASP A 54 -23.51 -10.93 1.51
CA ASP A 54 -24.47 -11.44 2.50
C ASP A 54 -25.94 -11.15 2.11
N VAL A 55 -26.22 -9.99 1.51
CA VAL A 55 -27.55 -9.69 0.94
C VAL A 55 -27.83 -10.61 -0.23
N TYR A 56 -26.85 -10.85 -1.09
CA TYR A 56 -26.95 -11.78 -2.21
C TYR A 56 -27.26 -13.21 -1.75
N LEU A 57 -26.55 -13.73 -0.75
CA LEU A 57 -26.81 -15.05 -0.17
C LEU A 57 -28.19 -15.14 0.46
N ARG A 58 -28.64 -14.11 1.19
CA ARG A 58 -30.00 -14.08 1.78
C ARG A 58 -31.09 -14.08 0.72
N THR A 59 -30.88 -13.35 -0.37
CA THR A 59 -31.83 -13.31 -1.50
C THR A 59 -31.96 -14.68 -2.17
N HIS A 60 -30.91 -15.50 -2.12
CA HIS A 60 -30.89 -16.86 -2.69
C HIS A 60 -30.88 -17.97 -1.62
N GLN A 61 -31.29 -17.70 -0.38
CA GLN A 61 -31.22 -18.67 0.72
C GLN A 61 -32.05 -19.94 0.51
N ASP A 62 -33.09 -19.86 -0.33
CA ASP A 62 -33.96 -20.98 -0.69
C ASP A 62 -33.41 -21.82 -1.86
N VAL A 63 -32.31 -21.39 -2.48
CA VAL A 63 -31.66 -22.09 -3.59
C VAL A 63 -30.67 -23.12 -3.03
N ALA A 64 -30.77 -24.36 -3.48
CA ALA A 64 -29.85 -25.42 -3.09
C ALA A 64 -28.45 -25.25 -3.72
N ALA A 65 -27.44 -25.86 -3.12
CA ALA A 65 -26.15 -26.03 -3.77
C ALA A 65 -26.30 -26.83 -5.08
N GLY A 66 -25.52 -26.46 -6.09
CA GLY A 66 -25.42 -27.21 -7.34
C GLY A 66 -25.07 -28.68 -7.10
N THR A 67 -25.53 -29.57 -7.98
CA THR A 67 -25.39 -31.03 -7.78
C THR A 67 -24.25 -31.67 -8.56
N GLU A 68 -23.76 -31.01 -9.61
CA GLU A 68 -22.73 -31.53 -10.50
C GLU A 68 -21.81 -30.44 -11.01
N THR A 69 -20.57 -30.81 -11.37
CA THR A 69 -19.62 -29.87 -11.98
C THR A 69 -19.98 -29.61 -13.43
N ILE A 70 -20.11 -28.34 -13.80
CA ILE A 70 -20.40 -27.91 -15.17
C ILE A 70 -19.11 -27.33 -15.75
N VAL A 71 -18.65 -27.87 -16.88
CA VAL A 71 -17.48 -27.36 -17.60
C VAL A 71 -17.95 -26.40 -18.68
N VAL A 72 -17.48 -25.16 -18.65
CA VAL A 72 -17.78 -24.15 -19.65
C VAL A 72 -16.92 -24.42 -20.89
N ASP A 73 -17.53 -24.39 -22.09
CA ASP A 73 -16.80 -24.41 -23.34
C ASP A 73 -16.10 -23.06 -23.55
N VAL A 74 -14.86 -22.97 -23.08
CA VAL A 74 -14.09 -21.72 -23.15
C VAL A 74 -13.88 -21.22 -24.58
N ALA A 75 -13.89 -22.11 -25.58
CA ALA A 75 -13.69 -21.73 -26.98
C ALA A 75 -14.92 -21.06 -27.60
N ALA A 76 -16.11 -21.29 -27.02
CA ALA A 76 -17.38 -20.74 -27.48
C ALA A 76 -17.72 -19.41 -26.78
N PHE A 77 -16.79 -18.45 -26.83
CA PHE A 77 -16.98 -17.13 -26.23
C PHE A 77 -17.52 -16.09 -27.22
N GLU A 78 -18.09 -15.02 -26.67
CA GLU A 78 -18.48 -13.79 -27.34
C GLU A 78 -17.70 -12.61 -26.73
N GLY A 79 -17.39 -11.58 -27.52
CA GLY A 79 -16.64 -10.39 -27.08
C GLY A 79 -15.23 -10.32 -27.66
N ASP A 80 -14.33 -9.71 -26.90
CA ASP A 80 -13.01 -9.26 -27.38
C ASP A 80 -11.89 -10.29 -27.15
N GLY A 81 -12.18 -11.38 -26.43
CA GLY A 81 -11.22 -12.46 -26.18
C GLY A 81 -10.55 -12.98 -27.46
N VAL A 82 -9.32 -13.48 -27.33
CA VAL A 82 -8.57 -14.04 -28.46
C VAL A 82 -8.38 -15.54 -28.27
N LEU A 83 -9.00 -16.33 -29.14
CA LEU A 83 -8.84 -17.79 -29.14
C LEU A 83 -7.41 -18.18 -29.54
N GLN A 84 -6.79 -19.01 -28.73
CA GLN A 84 -5.46 -19.56 -28.94
C GLN A 84 -5.47 -21.08 -28.73
N GLN A 85 -4.35 -21.72 -29.03
CA GLN A 85 -4.10 -23.12 -28.72
C GLN A 85 -2.87 -23.24 -27.82
N ASP A 86 -2.95 -24.10 -26.81
CA ASP A 86 -1.78 -24.46 -26.01
C ASP A 86 -0.79 -25.33 -26.81
N GLU A 87 0.35 -25.67 -26.22
CA GLU A 87 1.38 -26.52 -26.86
C GLU A 87 0.87 -27.92 -27.28
N ASN A 88 -0.24 -28.37 -26.68
CA ASN A 88 -0.88 -29.67 -26.95
C ASN A 88 -2.08 -29.55 -27.92
N GLY A 89 -2.40 -28.34 -28.40
CA GLY A 89 -3.53 -28.08 -29.30
C GLY A 89 -4.88 -27.89 -28.61
N ASN A 90 -4.94 -27.78 -27.28
CA ASN A 90 -6.17 -27.50 -26.55
C ASN A 90 -6.53 -26.01 -26.67
N PRO A 91 -7.83 -25.67 -26.80
CA PRO A 91 -8.25 -24.28 -26.89
C PRO A 91 -8.05 -23.55 -25.54
N GLN A 92 -7.66 -22.29 -25.62
CA GLN A 92 -7.54 -21.36 -24.50
C GLN A 92 -7.90 -19.95 -24.97
N VAL A 93 -8.31 -19.06 -24.08
CA VAL A 93 -8.72 -17.69 -24.43
C VAL A 93 -7.85 -16.68 -23.73
N TYR A 94 -7.18 -15.84 -24.51
CA TYR A 94 -6.50 -14.65 -23.99
C TYR A 94 -7.53 -13.55 -23.75
N THR A 95 -7.50 -12.96 -22.56
CA THR A 95 -8.36 -11.84 -22.15
C THR A 95 -7.48 -10.65 -21.82
N ALA A 96 -7.67 -9.52 -22.52
CA ALA A 96 -6.91 -8.31 -22.28
C ALA A 96 -7.48 -7.47 -21.13
N ASP A 97 -6.76 -6.41 -20.77
CA ASP A 97 -7.22 -5.38 -19.83
C ASP A 97 -8.31 -4.50 -20.47
N GLY A 98 -9.32 -4.09 -19.71
CA GLY A 98 -10.48 -3.31 -20.16
C GLY A 98 -11.53 -4.04 -21.01
N GLU A 99 -11.23 -5.25 -21.49
CA GLU A 99 -12.03 -5.99 -22.47
C GLU A 99 -13.03 -6.97 -21.85
N TYR A 100 -14.14 -7.24 -22.55
CA TYR A 100 -15.16 -8.20 -22.12
C TYR A 100 -15.06 -9.53 -22.86
N THR A 101 -15.16 -10.64 -22.12
CA THR A 101 -15.29 -11.98 -22.69
C THR A 101 -16.43 -12.72 -22.00
N SER A 102 -17.37 -13.25 -22.78
CA SER A 102 -18.62 -13.86 -22.28
C SER A 102 -18.81 -15.27 -22.80
N TRP A 103 -19.39 -16.15 -21.97
CA TRP A 103 -19.72 -17.53 -22.31
C TRP A 103 -21.19 -17.82 -22.00
N MET A 104 -21.85 -18.54 -22.90
CA MET A 104 -23.18 -19.10 -22.66
C MET A 104 -23.05 -20.47 -22.00
N VAL A 105 -23.52 -20.59 -20.76
CA VAL A 105 -23.43 -21.81 -19.94
C VAL A 105 -24.81 -22.42 -19.79
N ASP A 106 -24.95 -23.68 -20.20
CA ASP A 106 -26.19 -24.46 -20.00
C ASP A 106 -26.14 -25.19 -18.66
N VAL A 107 -27.02 -24.78 -17.75
CA VAL A 107 -27.03 -25.24 -16.36
C VAL A 107 -28.18 -26.24 -16.18
N PRO A 108 -27.89 -27.53 -15.89
CA PRO A 108 -28.90 -28.60 -15.90
C PRO A 108 -29.90 -28.50 -14.75
N VAL A 109 -29.46 -28.02 -13.59
CA VAL A 109 -30.25 -27.84 -12.37
C VAL A 109 -29.92 -26.47 -11.79
N GLU A 110 -30.94 -25.70 -11.44
CA GLU A 110 -30.78 -24.45 -10.72
C GLU A 110 -30.00 -24.68 -9.41
N GLY A 111 -29.03 -23.82 -9.12
CA GLY A 111 -28.25 -23.96 -7.90
C GLY A 111 -27.23 -22.86 -7.67
N MET A 112 -26.66 -22.87 -6.47
CA MET A 112 -25.49 -22.08 -6.09
C MET A 112 -24.20 -22.84 -6.46
N TYR A 113 -23.30 -22.18 -7.18
CA TYR A 113 -22.05 -22.76 -7.67
C TYR A 113 -20.85 -21.89 -7.32
N ALA A 114 -19.71 -22.50 -7.01
CA ALA A 114 -18.43 -21.81 -6.96
C ALA A 114 -17.80 -21.81 -8.35
N VAL A 115 -17.27 -20.67 -8.80
CA VAL A 115 -16.59 -20.57 -10.11
C VAL A 115 -15.11 -20.86 -9.92
N GLN A 116 -14.61 -21.91 -10.56
CA GLN A 116 -13.20 -22.26 -10.64
C GLN A 116 -12.65 -21.90 -12.01
N VAL A 117 -11.51 -21.22 -12.04
CA VAL A 117 -10.80 -20.82 -13.25
C VAL A 117 -9.41 -21.44 -13.24
N GLU A 118 -9.07 -22.08 -14.34
CA GLU A 118 -7.71 -22.49 -14.65
C GLU A 118 -7.09 -21.52 -15.64
N TYR A 119 -6.03 -20.85 -15.21
CA TYR A 119 -5.47 -19.70 -15.90
C TYR A 119 -3.95 -19.74 -15.96
N LEU A 120 -3.40 -18.95 -16.87
CA LEU A 120 -1.97 -18.70 -17.03
C LEU A 120 -1.78 -17.19 -17.10
N THR A 121 -0.87 -16.67 -16.27
CA THR A 121 -0.45 -15.26 -16.34
C THR A 121 0.49 -15.09 -17.53
N VAL A 122 0.55 -13.88 -18.07
CA VAL A 122 1.42 -13.55 -19.20
C VAL A 122 2.31 -12.38 -18.85
N GLU A 123 3.44 -12.24 -19.55
CA GLU A 123 4.34 -11.11 -19.37
C GLU A 123 3.61 -9.78 -19.57
N SER A 124 3.64 -8.94 -18.54
CA SER A 124 2.97 -7.63 -18.50
C SER A 124 3.59 -6.78 -17.38
N ARG A 125 2.82 -6.07 -16.55
CA ARG A 125 3.38 -5.11 -15.57
C ARG A 125 3.84 -5.79 -14.28
N GLY A 126 3.43 -7.03 -14.03
CA GLY A 126 3.89 -7.83 -12.88
C GLY A 126 3.06 -7.61 -11.61
N VAL A 127 1.82 -7.12 -11.75
CA VAL A 127 0.83 -7.09 -10.66
C VAL A 127 -0.18 -8.21 -10.79
N ASP A 128 -0.96 -8.45 -9.74
CA ASP A 128 -1.98 -9.49 -9.80
C ASP A 128 -3.09 -9.13 -10.78
N VAL A 129 -3.63 -10.19 -11.37
CA VAL A 129 -4.68 -10.08 -12.39
C VAL A 129 -6.01 -9.86 -11.70
N GLU A 130 -6.78 -8.88 -12.16
CA GLU A 130 -8.11 -8.57 -11.61
C GLU A 130 -9.20 -8.73 -12.68
N ARG A 131 -10.30 -9.37 -12.29
CA ARG A 131 -11.47 -9.58 -13.16
C ARG A 131 -12.75 -9.15 -12.46
N GLU A 132 -13.60 -8.47 -13.21
CA GLU A 132 -15.00 -8.29 -12.83
C GLU A 132 -15.84 -9.45 -13.39
N LEU A 133 -16.69 -10.07 -12.57
CA LEU A 133 -17.58 -11.18 -12.94
C LEU A 133 -19.01 -10.71 -13.01
N TYR A 134 -19.62 -10.88 -14.19
CA TYR A 134 -21.03 -10.60 -14.42
C TYR A 134 -21.79 -11.89 -14.72
N ILE A 135 -23.04 -11.95 -14.23
CA ILE A 135 -23.99 -13.01 -14.55
C ILE A 135 -25.21 -12.35 -15.18
N ASN A 136 -25.53 -12.74 -16.41
CA ASN A 136 -26.63 -12.17 -17.20
C ASN A 136 -26.55 -10.63 -17.29
N ASP A 137 -25.34 -10.11 -17.55
CA ASP A 137 -25.02 -8.67 -17.68
C ASP A 137 -25.22 -7.84 -16.39
N VAL A 138 -25.30 -8.50 -15.23
CA VAL A 138 -25.43 -7.88 -13.91
C VAL A 138 -24.25 -8.25 -13.03
N LEU A 139 -23.66 -7.26 -12.36
CA LEU A 139 -22.70 -7.48 -11.28
C LEU A 139 -23.47 -8.06 -10.08
N PRO A 140 -23.21 -9.32 -9.65
CA PRO A 140 -24.07 -9.98 -8.66
C PRO A 140 -24.08 -9.30 -7.29
N PHE A 141 -22.92 -8.79 -6.86
CA PHE A 141 -22.69 -8.08 -5.60
C PHE A 141 -21.34 -7.35 -5.66
N ALA A 142 -21.13 -6.35 -4.82
CA ALA A 142 -19.84 -5.69 -4.64
C ALA A 142 -18.81 -6.65 -4.05
N GLY A 143 -17.66 -6.77 -4.72
CA GLY A 143 -16.65 -7.81 -4.49
C GLY A 143 -16.57 -8.81 -5.65
N ALA A 144 -17.61 -8.91 -6.49
CA ALA A 144 -17.52 -9.64 -7.77
C ALA A 144 -16.73 -8.85 -8.84
N ASP A 145 -16.49 -7.57 -8.60
CA ASP A 145 -15.71 -6.63 -9.41
C ASP A 145 -14.21 -6.59 -9.04
N THR A 146 -13.80 -7.25 -7.96
CA THR A 146 -12.43 -7.22 -7.43
C THR A 146 -11.77 -8.61 -7.37
N LEU A 147 -12.18 -9.55 -8.23
CA LEU A 147 -11.67 -10.91 -8.17
C LEU A 147 -10.19 -10.96 -8.58
N ARG A 148 -9.33 -11.37 -7.65
CA ARG A 148 -7.88 -11.37 -7.80
C ARG A 148 -7.33 -12.76 -8.11
N PHE A 149 -6.43 -12.83 -9.09
CA PHE A 149 -5.70 -14.03 -9.51
C PHE A 149 -4.19 -13.77 -9.40
N SER A 150 -3.51 -14.54 -8.55
CA SER A 150 -2.09 -14.31 -8.23
C SER A 150 -1.14 -14.68 -9.36
N ARG A 151 -0.06 -13.93 -9.51
CA ARG A 151 1.14 -14.34 -10.27
C ARG A 151 2.03 -15.29 -9.46
N LEU A 152 2.87 -16.07 -10.15
CA LEU A 152 3.86 -16.96 -9.52
C LEU A 152 5.24 -16.34 -9.57
N TRP A 153 5.95 -16.37 -8.45
CA TRP A 153 7.29 -15.80 -8.33
C TRP A 153 8.30 -16.83 -7.84
N VAL A 154 9.52 -16.73 -8.36
CA VAL A 154 10.68 -17.55 -7.98
C VAL A 154 11.92 -16.67 -7.87
N ASP A 155 12.95 -17.20 -7.23
CA ASP A 155 14.26 -16.56 -7.22
C ASP A 155 14.87 -16.60 -8.63
N GLY A 156 15.31 -15.44 -9.14
CA GLY A 156 15.92 -15.27 -10.46
C GLY A 156 17.33 -15.83 -10.59
N GLY A 157 17.89 -16.39 -9.52
CA GLY A 157 19.23 -16.97 -9.49
C GLY A 157 19.61 -17.53 -8.12
N GLU A 158 20.86 -17.99 -7.99
CA GLU A 158 21.41 -18.43 -6.71
C GLU A 158 21.75 -17.24 -5.80
N VAL A 159 21.75 -17.49 -4.49
CA VAL A 159 22.22 -16.52 -3.49
C VAL A 159 23.70 -16.21 -3.74
N ARG A 160 24.02 -14.93 -3.94
CA ARG A 160 25.38 -14.45 -4.17
C ARG A 160 25.98 -13.92 -2.87
N LYS A 161 27.30 -13.80 -2.82
CA LYS A 161 28.00 -13.13 -1.72
C LYS A 161 28.73 -11.91 -2.24
N ASP A 162 28.60 -10.79 -1.52
CA ASP A 162 29.45 -9.62 -1.77
C ASP A 162 30.90 -9.90 -1.34
N ASN A 163 31.81 -9.00 -1.71
CA ASN A 163 33.22 -9.07 -1.34
C ASN A 163 33.48 -8.88 0.17
N GLN A 164 32.45 -8.58 0.97
CA GLN A 164 32.47 -8.51 2.42
C GLN A 164 31.99 -9.80 3.09
N GLY A 165 31.45 -10.76 2.32
CA GLY A 165 30.95 -12.05 2.79
C GLY A 165 29.45 -12.08 3.14
N ASN A 166 28.72 -10.98 2.92
CA ASN A 166 27.27 -10.91 3.10
C ASN A 166 26.54 -11.57 1.93
N GLU A 167 25.45 -12.26 2.23
CA GLU A 167 24.56 -12.81 1.23
C GLU A 167 23.67 -11.74 0.63
N ILE A 168 23.70 -11.65 -0.70
CA ILE A 168 22.80 -10.84 -1.51
C ILE A 168 21.67 -11.75 -1.96
N ARG A 169 20.44 -11.36 -1.60
CA ARG A 169 19.24 -12.06 -2.06
C ARG A 169 19.15 -12.00 -3.59
N PRO A 170 18.68 -13.08 -4.24
CA PRO A 170 18.39 -13.03 -5.66
C PRO A 170 17.20 -12.09 -5.94
N SER A 171 17.22 -11.45 -7.11
CA SER A 171 16.05 -10.77 -7.66
C SER A 171 14.89 -11.75 -7.85
N GLN A 172 13.66 -11.25 -7.91
CA GLN A 172 12.48 -12.09 -8.11
C GLN A 172 12.08 -12.08 -9.57
N THR A 173 11.79 -13.25 -10.11
CA THR A 173 11.36 -13.43 -11.50
C THR A 173 10.02 -14.14 -11.54
N GLU A 174 9.17 -13.74 -12.47
CA GLU A 174 7.89 -14.40 -12.65
C GLU A 174 8.06 -15.77 -13.30
N LYS A 175 7.22 -16.70 -12.86
CA LYS A 175 7.11 -18.06 -13.39
C LYS A 175 5.77 -18.22 -14.10
N TYR A 176 5.78 -18.57 -15.38
CA TYR A 176 4.56 -18.76 -16.16
C TYR A 176 4.13 -20.22 -16.14
N GLU A 177 3.23 -20.57 -15.23
CA GLU A 177 2.62 -21.89 -15.13
C GLU A 177 1.11 -21.80 -14.93
N TYR A 178 0.40 -22.85 -15.35
CA TYR A 178 -1.04 -22.94 -15.14
C TYR A 178 -1.37 -23.06 -13.65
N GLN A 179 -2.30 -22.23 -13.22
CA GLN A 179 -2.82 -22.18 -11.87
C GLN A 179 -4.32 -22.45 -11.88
N VAL A 180 -4.83 -22.97 -10.77
CA VAL A 180 -6.26 -23.15 -10.54
C VAL A 180 -6.64 -22.30 -9.35
N ALA A 181 -7.64 -21.42 -9.53
CA ALA A 181 -8.16 -20.59 -8.46
C ALA A 181 -9.69 -20.57 -8.50
N PHE A 182 -10.30 -20.32 -7.35
CA PHE A 182 -11.72 -20.01 -7.27
C PHE A 182 -11.91 -18.49 -7.26
N CYS A 183 -13.03 -18.02 -7.80
CA CYS A 183 -13.52 -16.67 -7.56
C CYS A 183 -13.87 -16.55 -6.06
N LYS A 184 -13.08 -15.78 -5.32
CA LYS A 184 -13.19 -15.62 -3.87
C LYS A 184 -12.89 -14.19 -3.47
N ASP A 185 -13.20 -13.86 -2.22
CA ASP A 185 -12.90 -12.56 -1.63
C ASP A 185 -11.38 -12.32 -1.56
N ASP A 186 -10.93 -11.20 -2.12
CA ASP A 186 -9.51 -10.81 -2.14
C ASP A 186 -9.04 -10.26 -0.77
N MET A 187 -9.97 -9.78 0.06
CA MET A 187 -9.70 -9.33 1.44
C MET A 187 -9.63 -10.50 2.44
N GLY A 188 -10.19 -11.65 2.08
CA GLY A 188 -10.24 -12.86 2.90
C GLY A 188 -11.21 -12.79 4.08
N TYR A 189 -12.15 -11.85 4.08
CA TYR A 189 -13.25 -11.80 5.04
C TYR A 189 -14.21 -12.98 4.82
N GLU A 190 -14.46 -13.33 3.56
CA GLU A 190 -15.02 -14.62 3.17
C GLU A 190 -13.89 -15.64 2.99
N THR A 191 -13.82 -16.64 3.88
CA THR A 191 -12.78 -17.66 3.82
C THR A 191 -13.05 -18.75 2.79
N GLU A 192 -14.31 -18.88 2.34
CA GLU A 192 -14.71 -19.81 1.30
C GLU A 192 -14.88 -19.09 -0.04
N PRO A 193 -14.76 -19.82 -1.17
CA PRO A 193 -15.11 -19.29 -2.48
C PRO A 193 -16.50 -18.65 -2.53
N TYR A 194 -16.62 -17.58 -3.31
CA TYR A 194 -17.92 -16.99 -3.58
C TYR A 194 -18.83 -17.99 -4.27
N GLN A 195 -20.10 -17.97 -3.88
CA GLN A 195 -21.16 -18.76 -4.47
C GLN A 195 -22.03 -17.87 -5.33
N PHE A 196 -22.28 -18.33 -6.55
CA PHE A 196 -23.03 -17.60 -7.55
C PHE A 196 -24.28 -18.39 -7.93
N TYR A 197 -25.41 -17.71 -7.98
CA TYR A 197 -26.67 -18.26 -8.44
C TYR A 197 -26.67 -18.41 -9.96
N PHE A 198 -27.03 -19.61 -10.42
CA PHE A 198 -27.31 -19.88 -11.83
C PHE A 198 -28.70 -20.53 -11.97
N ALA A 199 -29.52 -19.97 -12.85
CA ALA A 199 -30.83 -20.51 -13.16
C ALA A 199 -30.70 -21.79 -14.01
N GLN A 200 -31.72 -22.65 -14.00
CA GLN A 200 -31.76 -23.78 -14.94
C GLN A 200 -31.84 -23.28 -16.40
N GLY A 201 -31.02 -23.84 -17.28
CA GLY A 201 -30.93 -23.49 -18.70
C GLY A 201 -29.74 -22.56 -19.02
N GLN A 202 -29.89 -21.74 -20.06
CA GLN A 202 -28.82 -20.83 -20.49
C GLN A 202 -28.64 -19.65 -19.53
N ASN A 203 -27.40 -19.45 -19.09
CA ASN A 203 -26.94 -18.27 -18.37
C ASN A 203 -25.74 -17.68 -19.11
N LYS A 204 -25.58 -16.35 -19.05
CA LYS A 204 -24.39 -15.68 -19.58
C LYS A 204 -23.42 -15.38 -18.43
N LEU A 205 -22.23 -15.96 -18.49
CA LEU A 205 -21.11 -15.65 -17.59
C LEU A 205 -20.14 -14.73 -18.34
N SER A 206 -19.79 -13.59 -17.77
CA SER A 206 -18.85 -12.66 -18.40
C SER A 206 -17.73 -12.26 -17.45
N PHE A 207 -16.51 -12.22 -17.98
CA PHE A 207 -15.37 -11.57 -17.34
C PHE A 207 -15.02 -10.29 -18.08
N LYS A 208 -14.75 -9.23 -17.31
CA LYS A 208 -14.10 -8.02 -17.81
C LYS A 208 -12.70 -7.92 -17.20
N GLY A 209 -11.68 -7.64 -18.02
CA GLY A 209 -10.35 -7.31 -17.52
C GLY A 209 -10.37 -5.99 -16.76
N ALA A 210 -10.18 -6.01 -15.44
CA ALA A 210 -10.02 -4.79 -14.65
C ALA A 210 -8.54 -4.39 -14.55
N ASN A 211 -7.66 -5.39 -14.48
CA ASN A 211 -6.22 -5.20 -14.48
C ASN A 211 -5.52 -6.46 -15.01
N GLU A 212 -4.47 -6.25 -15.81
CA GLU A 212 -3.58 -7.25 -16.40
C GLU A 212 -4.25 -8.29 -17.33
N PRO A 213 -3.56 -8.72 -18.40
CA PRO A 213 -4.04 -9.81 -19.24
C PRO A 213 -3.88 -11.19 -18.58
N MET A 214 -4.74 -12.14 -18.97
CA MET A 214 -4.59 -13.55 -18.60
C MET A 214 -5.12 -14.49 -19.67
N ILE A 215 -4.57 -15.70 -19.71
CA ILE A 215 -5.05 -16.79 -20.55
C ILE A 215 -5.90 -17.73 -19.71
N ILE A 216 -7.11 -18.03 -20.17
CA ILE A 216 -8.05 -18.95 -19.52
C ILE A 216 -8.07 -20.27 -20.28
N ARG A 217 -7.75 -21.37 -19.60
CA ARG A 217 -7.81 -22.73 -20.16
C ARG A 217 -9.11 -23.45 -19.84
N SER A 218 -9.64 -23.28 -18.63
CA SER A 218 -10.93 -23.86 -18.27
C SER A 218 -11.66 -23.02 -17.24
N ILE A 219 -12.99 -22.96 -17.36
CA ILE A 219 -13.90 -22.42 -16.35
C ILE A 219 -14.85 -23.55 -15.95
N LYS A 220 -15.02 -23.76 -14.65
CA LYS A 220 -15.90 -24.79 -14.10
C LYS A 220 -16.83 -24.19 -13.05
N LEU A 221 -18.12 -24.50 -13.14
CA LEU A 221 -19.07 -24.27 -12.05
C LEU A 221 -19.05 -25.51 -11.16
N MET A 222 -18.54 -25.36 -9.95
CA MET A 222 -18.32 -26.44 -8.99
C MET A 222 -19.45 -26.46 -7.96
N PRO A 223 -19.98 -27.65 -7.62
CA PRO A 223 -20.94 -27.79 -6.53
C PRO A 223 -20.26 -27.43 -5.20
N VAL A 224 -21.00 -26.79 -4.30
CA VAL A 224 -20.49 -26.43 -2.97
C VAL A 224 -20.42 -27.68 -2.11
N THR A 225 -19.21 -28.18 -1.82
CA THR A 225 -19.00 -29.34 -0.95
C THR A 225 -18.31 -28.95 0.34
N GLN A 226 -18.88 -29.37 1.48
CA GLN A 226 -18.23 -29.20 2.78
C GLN A 226 -16.97 -30.06 2.86
N ARG A 227 -15.87 -29.49 3.37
CA ARG A 227 -14.62 -30.24 3.55
C ARG A 227 -14.80 -31.36 4.57
N ALA A 228 -14.06 -32.45 4.39
CA ALA A 228 -14.07 -33.56 5.33
C ALA A 228 -13.33 -33.18 6.62
N SER A 229 -13.86 -33.60 7.78
CA SER A 229 -13.14 -33.56 9.06
C SER A 229 -11.91 -34.46 9.03
N TYR A 230 -10.92 -34.22 9.91
CA TYR A 230 -9.74 -35.07 10.05
C TYR A 230 -10.08 -36.56 10.27
N GLU A 231 -11.11 -36.89 11.07
CA GLU A 231 -11.52 -38.26 11.31
C GLU A 231 -12.02 -38.97 10.03
N ALA A 232 -12.82 -38.26 9.23
CA ALA A 232 -13.32 -38.75 7.94
C ALA A 232 -12.18 -38.89 6.93
N TYR A 233 -11.23 -37.95 6.91
CA TYR A 233 -10.01 -38.05 6.11
C TYR A 233 -9.23 -39.32 6.47
N LEU A 234 -8.90 -39.53 7.75
CA LEU A 234 -8.17 -40.72 8.20
C LEU A 234 -8.87 -42.03 7.83
N ALA A 235 -10.20 -42.08 7.93
CA ALA A 235 -10.99 -43.25 7.61
C ALA A 235 -10.99 -43.57 6.10
N ALA A 236 -10.87 -42.54 5.25
CA ALA A 236 -10.78 -42.68 3.80
C ALA A 236 -9.38 -43.11 3.32
N GLN A 237 -8.33 -42.86 4.12
CA GLN A 237 -6.96 -43.19 3.74
C GLN A 237 -6.63 -44.70 3.83
N PRO A 238 -5.76 -45.21 2.93
CA PRO A 238 -5.36 -46.61 2.95
C PRO A 238 -4.58 -46.96 4.21
N GLN A 239 -4.82 -48.17 4.73
CA GLN A 239 -4.06 -48.71 5.87
C GLN A 239 -2.71 -49.25 5.38
N VAL A 240 -1.67 -48.42 5.49
CA VAL A 240 -0.30 -48.77 5.08
C VAL A 240 0.59 -48.99 6.31
N GLN A 241 1.41 -50.04 6.27
CA GLN A 241 2.35 -50.36 7.35
C GLN A 241 3.75 -49.85 6.97
N MET A 242 4.13 -48.70 7.54
CA MET A 242 5.47 -48.13 7.33
C MET A 242 6.58 -49.03 7.88
N SER A 243 7.73 -49.01 7.22
CA SER A 243 8.96 -49.64 7.66
C SER A 243 9.49 -48.99 8.95
N ALA A 244 10.44 -49.66 9.63
CA ALA A 244 11.08 -49.08 10.81
C ALA A 244 11.83 -47.78 10.46
N GLU A 245 12.42 -47.72 9.27
CA GLU A 245 13.14 -46.56 8.74
C GLU A 245 12.18 -45.41 8.46
N GLY A 246 11.05 -45.67 7.78
CA GLY A 246 10.01 -44.67 7.52
C GLY A 246 9.38 -44.10 8.79
N LYS A 247 9.16 -44.93 9.82
CA LYS A 247 8.65 -44.45 11.12
C LYS A 247 9.62 -43.52 11.87
N THR A 248 10.92 -43.63 11.60
CA THR A 248 11.96 -42.77 12.19
C THR A 248 12.47 -41.70 11.22
N TYR A 249 11.90 -41.63 10.01
CA TYR A 249 12.29 -40.69 8.98
C TYR A 249 12.12 -39.26 9.47
N GLN A 250 13.06 -38.39 9.13
CA GLN A 250 12.96 -36.97 9.38
C GLN A 250 13.75 -36.21 8.31
N THR A 251 13.13 -35.20 7.70
CA THR A 251 13.80 -34.22 6.86
C THR A 251 13.45 -32.80 7.32
N THR A 252 14.36 -31.87 7.10
CA THR A 252 14.18 -30.44 7.39
C THR A 252 14.35 -29.66 6.11
N ILE A 253 13.36 -28.86 5.79
CA ILE A 253 13.33 -27.91 4.68
C ILE A 253 13.55 -26.54 5.31
N GLN A 254 14.55 -25.79 4.86
CA GLN A 254 14.80 -24.45 5.38
C GLN A 254 13.78 -23.46 4.82
N GLY A 255 13.37 -22.49 5.64
CA GLY A 255 12.34 -21.51 5.30
C GLY A 255 12.71 -20.71 4.06
N GLU A 256 13.97 -20.26 3.96
CA GLU A 256 14.51 -19.51 2.83
C GLU A 256 14.58 -20.31 1.51
N LYS A 257 14.36 -21.62 1.54
CA LYS A 257 14.38 -22.51 0.35
C LYS A 257 12.99 -22.73 -0.25
N ALA A 258 12.12 -21.71 -0.20
CA ALA A 258 10.82 -21.74 -0.86
C ALA A 258 10.97 -21.89 -2.39
N VAL A 259 10.13 -22.72 -3.01
CA VAL A 259 10.21 -23.01 -4.45
C VAL A 259 9.41 -22.02 -5.28
N THR A 260 8.24 -21.61 -4.80
CA THR A 260 7.28 -20.73 -5.47
C THR A 260 6.53 -19.91 -4.43
N ARG A 261 6.06 -18.73 -4.84
CA ARG A 261 5.35 -17.79 -3.96
C ARG A 261 4.40 -16.90 -4.75
N SER A 262 3.40 -16.34 -4.08
CA SER A 262 2.33 -15.56 -4.72
C SER A 262 2.67 -14.09 -4.99
N SER A 263 3.77 -13.59 -4.40
CA SER A 263 4.15 -12.17 -4.47
C SER A 263 5.67 -12.04 -4.48
N PRO A 264 6.22 -11.09 -5.26
CA PRO A 264 7.67 -10.89 -5.30
C PRO A 264 8.20 -10.41 -3.94
N SER A 265 7.35 -9.86 -3.07
CA SER A 265 7.75 -9.41 -1.74
C SER A 265 8.11 -10.53 -0.75
N LEU A 266 7.79 -11.78 -1.09
CA LEU A 266 7.91 -12.95 -0.21
C LEU A 266 9.26 -13.64 -0.38
N TYR A 267 10.35 -12.88 -0.35
CA TYR A 267 11.72 -13.40 -0.47
C TYR A 267 12.35 -13.72 0.89
N ALA A 268 13.45 -14.46 0.86
CA ALA A 268 14.23 -14.79 2.05
C ALA A 268 14.86 -13.56 2.73
N ARG A 269 14.84 -13.56 4.06
CA ARG A 269 15.34 -12.48 4.93
C ARG A 269 16.34 -13.04 5.95
N TYR A 270 16.92 -12.15 6.74
CA TYR A 270 17.93 -12.48 7.74
C TYR A 270 17.52 -11.97 9.13
N ASP A 271 17.76 -12.78 10.16
CA ASP A 271 17.65 -12.42 11.57
C ASP A 271 19.05 -12.50 12.21
N HIS A 272 19.60 -11.34 12.58
CA HIS A 272 20.87 -11.25 13.30
C HIS A 272 20.68 -11.36 14.81
N ALA A 273 19.48 -11.17 15.35
CA ALA A 273 19.25 -11.05 16.78
C ALA A 273 19.11 -12.41 17.49
N SER A 274 18.80 -13.47 16.74
CA SER A 274 18.59 -14.80 17.31
C SER A 274 19.68 -15.80 16.92
N PRO A 275 20.38 -16.42 17.88
CA PRO A 275 21.31 -17.52 17.60
C PRO A 275 20.62 -18.84 17.26
N SER A 276 19.28 -18.85 17.25
CA SER A 276 18.45 -20.03 17.06
C SER A 276 18.14 -20.32 15.61
N THR A 277 18.36 -19.38 14.69
CA THR A 277 18.05 -19.53 13.28
C THR A 277 19.08 -20.42 12.59
N GLU A 278 18.67 -21.11 11.54
CA GLU A 278 19.56 -21.95 10.76
C GLU A 278 19.43 -21.57 9.27
N PRO A 279 20.48 -20.99 8.65
CA PRO A 279 21.83 -20.71 9.16
C PRO A 279 21.97 -19.47 10.08
N TYR A 280 23.05 -19.40 10.87
CA TYR A 280 23.34 -18.27 11.78
C TYR A 280 24.80 -17.80 11.67
N ASP A 281 24.98 -16.49 11.52
CA ASP A 281 26.27 -15.77 11.57
C ASP A 281 26.06 -14.41 12.27
N VAL A 282 27.09 -13.93 12.98
CA VAL A 282 27.06 -12.67 13.74
C VAL A 282 27.77 -11.54 13.00
N TYR A 283 28.64 -11.88 12.06
CA TYR A 283 29.51 -10.95 11.36
C TYR A 283 28.99 -10.63 9.96
N HIS A 284 28.36 -11.61 9.31
CA HIS A 284 27.85 -11.48 7.94
C HIS A 284 26.33 -11.58 7.91
N THR A 285 25.71 -10.83 7.02
CA THR A 285 24.29 -10.98 6.70
C THR A 285 24.08 -12.29 5.95
N ILE A 286 23.31 -13.22 6.53
CA ILE A 286 22.99 -14.54 5.93
C ILE A 286 21.49 -14.73 5.94
N LEU A 287 20.93 -15.15 4.81
CA LEU A 287 19.50 -15.41 4.68
C LEU A 287 19.13 -16.68 5.46
N ASN A 288 18.17 -16.57 6.39
CA ASN A 288 17.88 -17.64 7.35
C ASN A 288 16.41 -17.76 7.78
N TYR A 289 15.52 -16.94 7.22
CA TYR A 289 14.09 -17.17 7.34
C TYR A 289 13.34 -16.56 6.15
N ILE A 290 12.05 -16.82 6.06
CA ILE A 290 11.15 -16.20 5.08
C ILE A 290 9.86 -15.73 5.75
N GLY A 291 9.22 -14.71 5.16
CA GLY A 291 7.98 -14.12 5.66
C GLY A 291 8.18 -12.78 6.38
N GLY A 292 7.51 -12.62 7.52
CA GLY A 292 7.52 -11.39 8.31
C GLY A 292 6.58 -10.31 7.79
N ASP A 293 7.00 -9.05 7.83
CA ASP A 293 6.15 -7.90 7.45
C ASP A 293 5.51 -8.01 6.05
N PRO A 294 6.20 -8.48 4.99
CA PRO A 294 5.60 -8.61 3.66
C PRO A 294 4.56 -9.72 3.53
N TRP A 295 4.53 -10.70 4.44
CA TRP A 295 3.65 -11.86 4.38
C TRP A 295 2.50 -11.73 5.38
N ASN A 296 1.56 -10.85 5.05
CA ASN A 296 0.56 -10.35 6.00
C ASN A 296 -0.87 -10.26 5.46
N THR A 297 -1.06 -10.32 4.15
CA THR A 297 -2.34 -10.07 3.47
C THR A 297 -2.98 -11.41 3.11
N ALA A 298 -4.29 -11.53 3.29
CA ALA A 298 -5.03 -12.73 2.93
C ALA A 298 -4.78 -13.14 1.47
N GLY A 299 -4.73 -14.44 1.20
CA GLY A 299 -4.43 -14.98 -0.11
C GLY A 299 -2.94 -15.02 -0.48
N GLN A 300 -2.05 -14.29 0.23
CA GLN A 300 -0.62 -14.43 0.01
C GLN A 300 -0.13 -15.81 0.45
N TRP A 301 0.70 -16.47 -0.36
CA TRP A 301 1.19 -17.82 -0.04
C TRP A 301 2.65 -18.04 -0.43
N ILE A 302 3.27 -18.98 0.28
CA ILE A 302 4.63 -19.49 0.04
C ILE A 302 4.54 -21.02 0.00
N GLU A 303 5.28 -21.63 -0.92
CA GLU A 303 5.28 -23.07 -1.16
C GLU A 303 6.70 -23.66 -1.12
N TRP A 304 6.82 -24.87 -0.57
CA TRP A 304 8.05 -25.64 -0.45
C TRP A 304 7.85 -27.04 -1.00
N SER A 305 8.90 -27.63 -1.56
CA SER A 305 8.91 -29.03 -2.00
C SER A 305 9.67 -29.92 -1.02
N PHE A 306 9.29 -31.20 -0.95
CA PHE A 306 9.96 -32.21 -0.15
C PHE A 306 9.71 -33.62 -0.70
N GLU A 307 10.54 -34.58 -0.30
CA GLU A 307 10.42 -35.98 -0.75
C GLU A 307 10.25 -36.93 0.44
N VAL A 308 9.35 -37.90 0.34
CA VAL A 308 9.20 -38.97 1.34
C VAL A 308 9.62 -40.35 0.77
N PRO A 309 10.27 -41.21 1.59
CA PRO A 309 10.93 -42.42 1.09
C PRO A 309 9.99 -43.59 0.75
N GLU A 310 8.79 -43.63 1.31
CA GLU A 310 7.79 -44.68 1.13
C GLU A 310 6.38 -44.14 1.40
N ASP A 311 5.35 -44.86 0.94
CA ASP A 311 3.96 -44.55 1.25
C ASP A 311 3.72 -44.69 2.76
N GLY A 312 3.11 -43.69 3.39
CA GLY A 312 2.92 -43.73 4.83
C GLY A 312 2.29 -42.49 5.44
N PHE A 313 2.17 -42.53 6.77
CA PHE A 313 1.66 -41.41 7.56
C PHE A 313 2.83 -40.61 8.16
N TYR A 314 2.82 -39.31 7.86
CA TYR A 314 3.83 -38.36 8.32
C TYR A 314 3.20 -37.25 9.15
N ASN A 315 4.01 -36.63 9.99
CA ASN A 315 3.68 -35.44 10.75
C ASN A 315 4.47 -34.25 10.21
N ILE A 316 3.88 -33.06 10.28
CA ILE A 316 4.48 -31.81 9.81
C ILE A 316 4.68 -30.90 11.02
N SER A 317 5.89 -30.36 11.17
CA SER A 317 6.23 -29.37 12.19
C SER A 317 6.90 -28.15 11.60
N ILE A 318 6.52 -26.97 12.04
CA ILE A 318 6.96 -25.69 11.48
C ILE A 318 7.67 -24.91 12.59
N LYS A 319 8.92 -24.55 12.34
CA LYS A 319 9.67 -23.61 13.18
C LYS A 319 9.33 -22.20 12.74
N ALA A 320 8.49 -21.55 13.53
CA ALA A 320 7.94 -20.24 13.21
C ALA A 320 8.02 -19.28 14.40
N ARG A 321 7.87 -17.98 14.11
CA ARG A 321 7.76 -16.92 15.10
C ARG A 321 6.68 -15.91 14.69
N GLN A 322 5.84 -15.52 15.62
CA GLN A 322 4.89 -14.41 15.49
C GLN A 322 5.25 -13.38 16.55
N THR A 323 6.10 -12.41 16.20
CA THR A 323 6.55 -11.38 17.16
C THR A 323 5.85 -10.03 16.97
N TYR A 324 4.91 -9.95 16.04
CA TYR A 324 4.37 -8.70 15.52
C TYR A 324 3.15 -8.20 16.30
N GLN A 325 2.27 -9.11 16.74
CA GLN A 325 0.98 -8.73 17.29
C GLN A 325 0.71 -9.43 18.62
N ARG A 326 0.95 -8.72 19.72
CA ARG A 326 0.65 -9.24 21.05
C ARG A 326 -0.86 -9.47 21.20
N GLY A 327 -1.24 -10.70 21.58
CA GLY A 327 -2.64 -11.11 21.70
C GLY A 327 -3.34 -11.35 20.35
N GLY A 328 -2.62 -11.29 19.23
CA GLY A 328 -3.10 -11.70 17.92
C GLY A 328 -2.75 -13.15 17.60
N LEU A 329 -3.47 -13.73 16.64
CA LEU A 329 -3.18 -15.01 16.03
C LEU A 329 -2.81 -14.77 14.57
N SER A 330 -1.81 -15.49 14.07
CA SER A 330 -1.49 -15.51 12.65
C SER A 330 -1.95 -16.83 12.05
N CYS A 331 -2.93 -16.81 11.17
CA CYS A 331 -3.57 -18.02 10.67
C CYS A 331 -3.06 -18.38 9.26
N ARG A 332 -2.91 -19.68 9.00
CA ARG A 332 -2.49 -20.21 7.69
C ARG A 332 -3.41 -21.33 7.23
N THR A 333 -3.85 -21.28 5.98
CA THR A 333 -4.38 -22.44 5.28
C THR A 333 -3.20 -23.32 4.83
N VAL A 334 -3.24 -24.60 5.14
CA VAL A 334 -2.21 -25.57 4.76
C VAL A 334 -2.71 -26.40 3.59
N TYR A 335 -2.00 -26.33 2.47
CA TYR A 335 -2.22 -27.20 1.32
C TYR A 335 -1.10 -28.22 1.22
N ILE A 336 -1.47 -29.44 0.84
CA ILE A 336 -0.55 -30.49 0.42
C ILE A 336 -0.91 -30.82 -1.03
N ASP A 337 0.06 -30.72 -1.93
CA ASP A 337 -0.13 -30.98 -3.37
C ASP A 337 -1.29 -30.17 -4.00
N GLY A 338 -1.44 -28.91 -3.57
CA GLY A 338 -2.46 -27.99 -4.07
C GLY A 338 -3.86 -28.18 -3.46
N GLU A 339 -4.05 -29.15 -2.57
CA GLU A 339 -5.35 -29.41 -1.92
C GLU A 339 -5.28 -29.19 -0.40
N VAL A 340 -6.36 -28.66 0.18
CA VAL A 340 -6.53 -28.62 1.64
C VAL A 340 -6.94 -30.02 2.11
N PRO A 341 -6.10 -30.76 2.89
CA PRO A 341 -6.35 -32.18 3.14
C PRO A 341 -7.64 -32.49 3.92
N PHE A 342 -7.99 -31.63 4.87
CA PHE A 342 -9.17 -31.72 5.74
C PHE A 342 -9.46 -30.34 6.36
N ASP A 343 -10.67 -30.16 6.89
CA ASP A 343 -11.21 -28.86 7.32
C ASP A 343 -10.31 -28.12 8.33
N GLU A 344 -9.70 -28.84 9.27
CA GLU A 344 -8.82 -28.26 10.29
C GLU A 344 -7.53 -27.63 9.68
N MET A 345 -7.18 -27.97 8.44
CA MET A 345 -6.08 -27.33 7.69
C MET A 345 -6.49 -26.03 7.00
N SER A 346 -7.78 -25.67 6.97
CA SER A 346 -8.25 -24.39 6.47
C SER A 346 -7.88 -23.21 7.38
N SER A 347 -7.49 -23.46 8.63
CA SER A 347 -7.02 -22.41 9.54
C SER A 347 -6.14 -22.97 10.67
N VAL A 348 -4.82 -22.88 10.48
CA VAL A 348 -3.81 -23.18 11.50
C VAL A 348 -3.30 -21.88 12.13
N ALA A 349 -3.64 -21.65 13.40
CA ALA A 349 -3.36 -20.39 14.10
C ALA A 349 -2.06 -20.38 14.90
N PHE A 350 -1.09 -19.53 14.59
CA PHE A 350 0.17 -19.29 15.30
C PHE A 350 0.04 -18.13 16.30
N ALA A 351 0.27 -18.39 17.59
CA ALA A 351 0.17 -17.38 18.65
C ALA A 351 1.44 -16.53 18.79
N TYR A 352 1.29 -15.34 19.36
CA TYR A 352 2.38 -14.43 19.67
C TYR A 352 3.47 -15.06 20.55
N ASP A 353 4.70 -15.07 20.06
CA ASP A 353 5.91 -15.33 20.82
C ASP A 353 7.09 -14.59 20.17
N THR A 354 7.90 -13.94 21.00
CA THR A 354 9.14 -13.27 20.58
C THR A 354 10.25 -14.25 20.21
N ASN A 355 10.14 -15.51 20.61
CA ASN A 355 11.13 -16.55 20.31
C ASN A 355 10.68 -17.44 19.15
N TRP A 356 11.65 -18.02 18.46
CA TRP A 356 11.43 -19.07 17.49
C TRP A 356 10.94 -20.35 18.16
N ASN A 357 9.84 -20.92 17.68
CA ASN A 357 9.23 -22.11 18.25
C ASN A 357 8.95 -23.16 17.19
N MET A 358 9.28 -24.43 17.52
CA MET A 358 8.87 -25.58 16.71
C MET A 358 7.46 -26.00 17.08
N ARG A 359 6.52 -25.87 16.14
CA ARG A 359 5.13 -26.23 16.30
C ARG A 359 4.75 -27.39 15.39
N THR A 360 4.32 -28.51 15.97
CA THR A 360 3.72 -29.62 15.22
C THR A 360 2.26 -29.32 14.91
N LEU A 361 1.81 -29.59 13.69
CA LEU A 361 0.39 -29.52 13.33
C LEU A 361 -0.37 -30.60 14.10
N ALA A 362 -1.31 -30.19 14.94
CA ALA A 362 -1.96 -31.05 15.92
C ALA A 362 -3.37 -30.53 16.25
N ASP A 363 -4.19 -31.41 16.83
CA ASP A 363 -5.48 -31.05 17.43
C ASP A 363 -5.32 -30.19 18.70
N GLU A 364 -6.44 -29.75 19.28
CA GLU A 364 -6.46 -28.93 20.50
C GLU A 364 -5.82 -29.61 21.73
N ASP A 365 -5.83 -30.95 21.76
CA ASP A 365 -5.22 -31.75 22.82
C ASP A 365 -3.70 -31.95 22.60
N GLY A 366 -3.16 -31.49 21.46
CA GLY A 366 -1.76 -31.61 21.08
C GLY A 366 -1.40 -32.96 20.44
N ASN A 367 -2.38 -33.75 19.98
CA ASN A 367 -2.13 -34.94 19.19
C ASN A 367 -1.82 -34.54 17.74
N ALA A 368 -0.66 -34.96 17.25
CA ALA A 368 -0.20 -34.58 15.92
C ALA A 368 -1.10 -35.17 14.81
N TYR A 369 -1.48 -34.32 13.86
CA TYR A 369 -2.17 -34.76 12.66
C TYR A 369 -1.24 -35.62 11.81
N ARG A 370 -1.80 -36.71 11.28
CA ARG A 370 -1.13 -37.68 10.41
C ARG A 370 -1.60 -37.48 8.97
N PHE A 371 -0.68 -37.09 8.09
CA PHE A 371 -0.90 -36.87 6.68
C PHE A 371 -0.45 -38.12 5.91
N TYR A 372 -1.35 -38.69 5.11
CA TYR A 372 -0.99 -39.77 4.21
C TYR A 372 -0.28 -39.20 2.98
N LEU A 373 0.94 -39.65 2.75
CA LEU A 373 1.76 -39.25 1.61
C LEU A 373 2.23 -40.48 0.85
N THR A 374 2.27 -40.39 -0.47
CA THR A 374 2.82 -41.42 -1.35
C THR A 374 4.33 -41.30 -1.43
N LYS A 375 5.03 -42.35 -1.85
CA LYS A 375 6.47 -42.25 -2.11
C LYS A 375 6.74 -41.26 -3.24
N GLY A 376 7.63 -40.29 -2.98
CA GLY A 376 8.10 -39.35 -3.99
C GLY A 376 8.03 -37.90 -3.52
N GLU A 377 8.00 -36.99 -4.49
CA GLU A 377 7.95 -35.54 -4.27
C GLU A 377 6.53 -35.09 -3.93
N HIS A 378 6.47 -34.15 -2.98
CA HIS A 378 5.27 -33.50 -2.49
C HIS A 378 5.53 -32.01 -2.28
N THR A 379 4.46 -31.23 -2.22
CA THR A 379 4.52 -29.80 -1.91
C THR A 379 3.72 -29.49 -0.65
N ILE A 380 4.19 -28.49 0.10
CA ILE A 380 3.43 -27.86 1.17
C ILE A 380 3.35 -26.36 0.86
N ARG A 381 2.12 -25.83 0.86
CA ARG A 381 1.86 -24.40 0.73
C ARG A 381 1.17 -23.89 1.98
N LEU A 382 1.63 -22.75 2.45
CA LEU A 382 1.00 -21.99 3.52
C LEU A 382 0.44 -20.72 2.91
N GLU A 383 -0.87 -20.52 3.01
CA GLU A 383 -1.56 -19.31 2.54
C GLU A 383 -2.07 -18.53 3.74
N VAL A 384 -1.94 -17.21 3.73
CA VAL A 384 -2.54 -16.33 4.74
C VAL A 384 -4.05 -16.44 4.65
N THR A 385 -4.68 -16.75 5.78
CA THR A 385 -6.14 -16.75 5.95
C THR A 385 -6.48 -15.97 7.21
N LEU A 386 -7.64 -15.33 7.22
CA LEU A 386 -8.17 -14.71 8.43
C LEU A 386 -8.87 -15.73 9.34
N GLY A 387 -9.16 -16.93 8.83
CA GLY A 387 -9.88 -17.97 9.55
C GLY A 387 -11.15 -17.41 10.19
N ASP A 388 -11.38 -17.75 11.45
CA ASP A 388 -12.55 -17.27 12.22
C ASP A 388 -12.62 -15.74 12.37
N MET A 389 -11.50 -15.02 12.22
CA MET A 389 -11.50 -13.56 12.28
C MET A 389 -12.13 -12.93 11.04
N GLY A 390 -12.21 -13.64 9.90
CA GLY A 390 -12.79 -13.13 8.66
C GLY A 390 -14.23 -12.65 8.87
N ALA A 391 -15.08 -13.47 9.48
CA ALA A 391 -16.47 -13.12 9.77
C ALA A 391 -16.60 -11.92 10.73
N ILE A 392 -15.71 -11.81 11.73
CA ILE A 392 -15.69 -10.67 12.66
C ILE A 392 -15.30 -9.38 11.93
N LEU A 393 -14.32 -9.46 11.04
CA LEU A 393 -13.85 -8.31 10.27
C LEU A 393 -14.89 -7.86 9.23
N LYS A 394 -15.59 -8.80 8.59
CA LYS A 394 -16.75 -8.51 7.74
C LYS A 394 -17.83 -7.71 8.48
N GLU A 395 -18.23 -8.18 9.67
CA GLU A 395 -19.21 -7.48 10.49
C GLU A 395 -18.69 -6.11 10.96
N MET A 396 -17.37 -6.00 11.24
CA MET A 396 -16.73 -4.74 11.59
C MET A 396 -16.76 -3.74 10.43
N GLU A 397 -16.46 -4.18 9.21
CA GLU A 397 -16.51 -3.36 8.00
C GLU A 397 -17.93 -2.85 7.74
N ALA A 398 -18.92 -3.75 7.79
CA ALA A 398 -20.32 -3.38 7.65
C ALA A 398 -20.77 -2.38 8.74
N SER A 399 -20.26 -2.55 9.96
CA SER A 399 -20.50 -1.62 11.07
C SER A 399 -19.89 -0.25 10.80
N ILE A 400 -18.62 -0.19 10.35
CA ILE A 400 -17.95 1.07 9.98
C ILE A 400 -18.72 1.79 8.86
N TYR A 401 -19.18 1.05 7.85
CA TYR A 401 -19.97 1.62 6.75
C TYR A 401 -21.27 2.27 7.26
N ARG A 402 -22.05 1.56 8.07
CA ARG A 402 -23.29 2.10 8.67
C ARG A 402 -23.02 3.26 9.61
N LEU A 403 -21.97 3.18 10.42
CA LEU A 403 -21.55 4.27 11.30
C LEU A 403 -21.17 5.53 10.51
N ASN A 404 -20.48 5.38 9.38
CA ASN A 404 -20.18 6.50 8.48
C ASN A 404 -21.46 7.09 7.86
N GLN A 405 -22.44 6.26 7.47
CA GLN A 405 -23.74 6.76 6.99
C GLN A 405 -24.52 7.50 8.09
N ILE A 406 -24.56 6.96 9.31
CA ILE A 406 -25.14 7.61 10.50
C ILE A 406 -24.45 8.96 10.74
N TYR A 407 -23.11 8.97 10.75
CA TYR A 407 -22.31 10.18 10.90
C TYR A 407 -22.66 11.21 9.83
N ARG A 408 -22.69 10.83 8.55
CA ARG A 408 -23.02 11.74 7.44
C ARG A 408 -24.43 12.32 7.54
N LYS A 409 -25.45 11.51 7.86
CA LYS A 409 -26.83 11.99 8.06
C LYS A 409 -26.93 13.02 9.19
N VAL A 410 -26.24 12.78 10.30
CA VAL A 410 -26.18 13.76 11.41
C VAL A 410 -25.39 15.00 10.99
N LEU A 411 -24.26 14.83 10.30
CA LEU A 411 -23.40 15.90 9.80
C LEU A 411 -24.22 16.90 8.98
N VAL A 412 -25.05 16.42 8.04
CA VAL A 412 -25.92 17.23 7.18
C VAL A 412 -26.81 18.19 7.98
N LEU A 413 -27.25 17.83 9.19
CA LEU A 413 -28.08 18.71 10.01
C LEU A 413 -27.27 19.54 11.02
N THR A 414 -26.22 18.97 11.61
CA THR A 414 -25.54 19.58 12.75
C THR A 414 -24.32 20.41 12.38
N GLY A 415 -23.70 20.16 11.23
CA GLY A 415 -22.35 20.62 10.93
C GLY A 415 -21.26 19.77 11.58
N VAL A 416 -20.01 19.98 11.14
CA VAL A 416 -18.80 19.29 11.67
C VAL A 416 -18.55 19.65 13.14
N SER A 417 -18.95 20.85 13.56
CA SER A 417 -18.83 21.36 14.93
C SER A 417 -20.19 21.86 15.44
N PRO A 418 -21.08 20.95 15.87
CA PRO A 418 -22.40 21.31 16.38
C PRO A 418 -22.34 22.30 17.55
N ASP A 419 -23.31 23.21 17.65
CA ASP A 419 -23.48 24.03 18.84
C ASP A 419 -23.96 23.15 20.01
N ARG A 420 -23.10 23.02 21.04
CA ARG A 420 -23.33 22.19 22.22
C ARG A 420 -24.54 22.62 23.07
N PHE A 421 -25.07 23.83 22.85
CA PHE A 421 -26.23 24.36 23.56
C PHE A 421 -27.52 24.32 22.75
N ARG A 422 -27.46 23.89 21.49
CA ARG A 422 -28.63 23.79 20.61
C ARG A 422 -29.13 22.34 20.56
N ASP A 423 -30.41 22.16 20.86
CA ASP A 423 -31.11 20.89 20.61
C ASP A 423 -31.63 20.90 19.17
N TYR A 424 -31.07 20.02 18.33
CA TYR A 424 -31.47 19.87 16.93
C TYR A 424 -32.67 18.93 16.76
N HIS A 425 -33.17 18.34 17.85
CA HIS A 425 -34.26 17.37 17.85
C HIS A 425 -34.04 16.23 16.86
N LEU A 426 -32.83 15.65 16.87
CA LEU A 426 -32.42 14.56 15.98
C LEU A 426 -33.38 13.36 16.04
N ASP A 427 -33.95 13.09 17.21
CA ASP A 427 -34.99 12.10 17.46
C ASP A 427 -36.28 12.30 16.64
N LYS A 428 -36.57 13.55 16.26
CA LYS A 428 -37.75 13.91 15.47
C LYS A 428 -37.44 14.13 14.01
N VAL A 429 -36.25 14.65 13.71
CA VAL A 429 -35.83 14.97 12.34
C VAL A 429 -35.35 13.71 11.61
N TYR A 430 -34.60 12.87 12.30
CA TYR A 430 -34.07 11.59 11.79
C TYR A 430 -34.36 10.45 12.77
N PRO A 431 -35.63 10.07 12.97
CA PRO A 431 -35.98 8.93 13.83
C PRO A 431 -35.27 7.65 13.38
N GLU A 432 -35.07 7.47 12.07
CA GLU A 432 -34.37 6.32 11.51
C GLU A 432 -32.89 6.26 11.93
N VAL A 433 -32.25 7.42 12.15
CA VAL A 433 -30.87 7.48 12.66
C VAL A 433 -30.82 6.98 14.10
N MET A 434 -31.82 7.30 14.92
CA MET A 434 -31.87 6.80 16.31
C MET A 434 -32.09 5.30 16.36
N GLU A 435 -32.97 4.77 15.52
CA GLU A 435 -33.18 3.32 15.37
C GLU A 435 -31.90 2.62 14.90
N ALA A 436 -31.20 3.20 13.93
CA ALA A 436 -29.94 2.67 13.44
C ALA A 436 -28.83 2.71 14.51
N MET A 437 -28.73 3.79 15.31
CA MET A 437 -27.79 3.87 16.43
C MET A 437 -28.08 2.82 17.50
N GLU A 438 -29.35 2.56 17.81
CA GLU A 438 -29.74 1.52 18.77
C GLU A 438 -29.30 0.14 18.27
N LEU A 439 -29.64 -0.19 17.01
CA LEU A 439 -29.28 -1.47 16.42
C LEU A 439 -27.76 -1.66 16.28
N GLU A 440 -27.05 -0.61 15.87
CA GLU A 440 -25.61 -0.64 15.70
C GLU A 440 -24.87 -0.77 17.03
N SER A 441 -25.39 -0.17 18.11
CA SER A 441 -24.89 -0.39 19.46
C SER A 441 -24.92 -1.88 19.83
N LEU A 442 -26.03 -2.57 19.55
CA LEU A 442 -26.19 -3.99 19.83
C LEU A 442 -25.24 -4.87 18.99
N ARG A 443 -25.08 -4.53 17.69
CA ARG A 443 -24.13 -5.21 16.80
C ARG A 443 -22.70 -5.09 17.30
N LEU A 444 -22.28 -3.89 17.70
CA LEU A 444 -20.95 -3.66 18.26
C LEU A 444 -20.73 -4.40 19.59
N TYR A 445 -21.74 -4.49 20.46
CA TYR A 445 -21.64 -5.32 21.68
C TYR A 445 -21.47 -6.80 21.36
N LYS A 446 -22.25 -7.34 20.41
CA LYS A 446 -22.08 -8.71 19.93
C LYS A 446 -20.69 -8.93 19.34
N LEU A 447 -20.20 -7.99 18.54
CA LEU A 447 -18.86 -8.06 17.94
C LEU A 447 -17.76 -8.13 19.02
N VAL A 448 -17.90 -7.34 20.09
CA VAL A 448 -16.98 -7.38 21.25
C VAL A 448 -16.98 -8.77 21.89
N ASP A 449 -18.15 -9.32 22.17
CA ASP A 449 -18.29 -10.64 22.79
C ASP A 449 -17.76 -11.77 21.89
N ASP A 450 -18.09 -11.74 20.59
CA ASP A 450 -17.61 -12.71 19.60
C ASP A 450 -16.07 -12.65 19.48
N THR A 451 -15.48 -11.46 19.49
CA THR A 451 -14.02 -11.31 19.41
C THR A 451 -13.34 -11.83 20.68
N VAL A 452 -13.86 -11.49 21.87
CA VAL A 452 -13.31 -11.96 23.15
C VAL A 452 -13.41 -13.48 23.28
N ALA A 453 -14.53 -14.07 22.82
CA ALA A 453 -14.72 -15.51 22.80
C ALA A 453 -13.66 -16.24 21.96
N ARG A 454 -13.20 -15.63 20.85
CA ARG A 454 -12.23 -16.22 19.93
C ARG A 454 -10.77 -15.98 20.33
N THR A 455 -10.41 -14.77 20.72
CA THR A 455 -9.01 -14.42 21.05
C THR A 455 -8.62 -14.77 22.49
N GLY A 456 -9.61 -15.06 23.35
CA GLY A 456 -9.42 -15.32 24.78
C GLY A 456 -8.96 -14.11 25.59
N GLN A 457 -8.78 -12.94 24.96
CA GLN A 457 -8.34 -11.70 25.61
C GLN A 457 -9.05 -10.49 25.03
N LYS A 458 -9.40 -9.56 25.92
CA LYS A 458 -9.83 -8.22 25.51
C LYS A 458 -8.60 -7.40 25.14
N ASN A 459 -8.28 -7.35 23.86
CA ASN A 459 -7.20 -6.51 23.32
C ASN A 459 -7.67 -5.05 23.16
N ASP A 460 -6.74 -4.10 23.16
CA ASP A 460 -6.96 -2.66 23.00
C ASP A 460 -7.76 -2.32 21.73
N ARG A 461 -7.62 -3.16 20.69
CA ARG A 461 -8.32 -3.00 19.39
C ARG A 461 -9.84 -3.19 19.49
N VAL A 462 -10.31 -4.13 20.31
CA VAL A 462 -11.75 -4.41 20.52
C VAL A 462 -12.38 -3.39 21.48
N ALA A 463 -11.58 -2.74 22.32
CA ALA A 463 -12.05 -1.70 23.23
C ALA A 463 -12.63 -0.49 22.47
N VAL A 464 -12.19 -0.23 21.24
CA VAL A 464 -12.74 0.83 20.39
C VAL A 464 -14.18 0.52 19.98
N ALA A 465 -14.47 -0.71 19.55
CA ALA A 465 -15.83 -1.16 19.23
C ALA A 465 -16.76 -1.04 20.45
N GLN A 466 -16.29 -1.43 21.63
CA GLN A 466 -17.05 -1.24 22.87
C GLN A 466 -17.29 0.24 23.19
N THR A 467 -16.28 1.09 22.99
CA THR A 467 -16.40 2.54 23.23
C THR A 467 -17.48 3.15 22.33
N LEU A 468 -17.51 2.76 21.05
CA LEU A 468 -18.57 3.14 20.13
C LEU A 468 -19.93 2.58 20.56
N ALA A 469 -20.02 1.31 20.94
CA ALA A 469 -21.27 0.71 21.41
C ALA A 469 -21.90 1.49 22.58
N VAL A 470 -21.08 1.83 23.59
CA VAL A 470 -21.49 2.64 24.74
C VAL A 470 -21.84 4.07 24.32
N GLN A 471 -21.11 4.65 23.38
CA GLN A 471 -21.37 5.99 22.88
C GLN A 471 -22.72 6.07 22.17
N LEU A 472 -23.04 5.10 21.30
CA LEU A 472 -24.32 4.99 20.62
C LEU A 472 -25.48 4.75 21.59
N GLU A 473 -25.31 3.86 22.58
CA GLU A 473 -26.31 3.64 23.62
C GLU A 473 -26.62 4.95 24.37
N GLN A 474 -25.59 5.73 24.71
CA GLN A 474 -25.78 7.04 25.33
C GLN A 474 -26.45 8.07 24.42
N PHE A 475 -26.20 8.01 23.11
CA PHE A 475 -26.88 8.86 22.14
C PHE A 475 -28.37 8.53 22.06
N VAL A 476 -28.74 7.25 22.08
CA VAL A 476 -30.14 6.80 22.10
C VAL A 476 -30.84 7.21 23.40
N GLU A 477 -30.20 7.03 24.56
CA GLU A 477 -30.78 7.43 25.85
C GLU A 477 -30.87 8.96 26.03
N ARG A 478 -29.91 9.70 25.46
CA ARG A 478 -29.73 11.14 25.65
C ARG A 478 -29.26 11.80 24.35
N HIS A 479 -30.21 11.98 23.43
CA HIS A 479 -29.98 12.52 22.09
C HIS A 479 -29.31 13.91 22.08
N GLU A 480 -29.44 14.72 23.15
CA GLU A 480 -28.74 15.98 23.27
C GLU A 480 -27.20 15.83 23.34
N ARG A 481 -26.68 14.65 23.73
CA ARG A 481 -25.25 14.37 23.80
C ARG A 481 -24.59 14.19 22.45
N ILE A 482 -25.35 13.90 21.39
CA ILE A 482 -24.82 13.73 20.03
C ILE A 482 -24.04 14.99 19.65
N THR A 483 -24.63 16.17 19.84
CA THR A 483 -23.99 17.48 19.56
C THR A 483 -22.74 17.73 20.40
N GLN A 484 -22.65 17.17 21.61
CA GLN A 484 -21.53 17.38 22.52
C GLN A 484 -20.34 16.47 22.25
N SER A 485 -20.54 15.39 21.49
CA SER A 485 -19.53 14.36 21.25
C SER A 485 -19.46 13.92 19.78
N PHE A 486 -19.92 14.78 18.86
CA PHE A 486 -19.97 14.47 17.43
C PHE A 486 -18.58 14.31 16.81
N SER A 487 -17.63 15.19 17.13
CA SER A 487 -16.24 15.04 16.69
C SER A 487 -15.60 13.77 17.26
N ASN A 488 -15.81 13.47 18.55
CA ASN A 488 -15.34 12.22 19.16
C ASN A 488 -15.98 10.98 18.52
N PHE A 489 -17.23 11.06 18.06
CA PHE A 489 -17.89 9.97 17.36
C PHE A 489 -17.16 9.64 16.04
N LYS A 490 -16.84 10.66 15.23
CA LYS A 490 -16.02 10.51 14.04
C LYS A 490 -14.65 9.88 14.36
N ASP A 491 -13.93 10.43 15.33
CA ASP A 491 -12.60 9.95 15.71
C ASP A 491 -12.62 8.48 16.17
N ASN A 492 -13.68 8.08 16.87
CA ASN A 492 -13.89 6.70 17.28
C ASN A 492 -14.19 5.78 16.08
N ILE A 493 -14.96 6.22 15.08
CA ILE A 493 -15.20 5.46 13.83
C ILE A 493 -13.87 5.27 13.09
N THR A 494 -13.07 6.33 12.92
CA THR A 494 -11.74 6.23 12.32
C THR A 494 -10.85 5.26 13.08
N SER A 495 -10.87 5.32 14.41
CA SER A 495 -10.11 4.40 15.27
C SER A 495 -10.55 2.95 15.11
N LEU A 496 -11.86 2.69 14.92
CA LEU A 496 -12.38 1.35 14.65
C LEU A 496 -11.88 0.83 13.30
N GLY A 497 -11.87 1.68 12.28
CA GLY A 497 -11.30 1.36 10.98
C GLY A 497 -9.80 1.04 11.02
N THR A 498 -9.01 1.80 11.79
CA THR A 498 -7.59 1.48 12.03
C THR A 498 -7.42 0.16 12.79
N ALA A 499 -8.29 -0.11 13.77
CA ALA A 499 -8.28 -1.38 14.51
C ALA A 499 -8.60 -2.56 13.59
N MET A 500 -9.59 -2.43 12.70
CA MET A 500 -9.96 -3.42 11.68
C MET A 500 -8.79 -3.76 10.78
N GLN A 501 -8.15 -2.74 10.18
CA GLN A 501 -6.98 -2.92 9.31
C GLN A 501 -5.86 -3.68 10.04
N SER A 502 -5.57 -3.28 11.28
CA SER A 502 -4.55 -3.93 12.09
C SER A 502 -4.91 -5.38 12.44
N MET A 503 -6.19 -5.71 12.58
CA MET A 503 -6.70 -7.06 12.86
C MET A 503 -6.73 -7.95 11.62
N ALA A 504 -6.77 -7.36 10.41
CA ALA A 504 -6.69 -8.08 9.14
C ALA A 504 -5.23 -8.50 8.77
N GLU A 505 -4.21 -7.91 9.39
CA GLU A 505 -2.81 -8.31 9.17
C GLU A 505 -2.47 -9.63 9.87
N SER A 506 -1.94 -10.60 9.13
CA SER A 506 -1.51 -11.89 9.67
C SER A 506 -0.04 -12.22 9.31
N LYS A 507 0.90 -11.58 10.02
CA LYS A 507 2.36 -11.76 9.83
C LYS A 507 2.89 -13.05 10.45
N LEU A 508 3.84 -13.73 9.81
CA LEU A 508 4.50 -14.93 10.35
C LEU A 508 5.92 -15.07 9.78
N ASP A 509 6.89 -15.39 10.63
CA ASP A 509 8.24 -15.79 10.20
C ASP A 509 8.33 -17.32 10.17
N ILE A 510 8.96 -17.88 9.13
CA ILE A 510 9.28 -19.32 9.03
C ILE A 510 10.78 -19.48 8.82
N ASP A 511 11.40 -20.23 9.72
CA ASP A 511 12.81 -20.61 9.64
C ASP A 511 12.98 -22.03 9.10
N ALA A 512 12.08 -22.97 9.43
CA ALA A 512 12.17 -24.33 8.90
C ALA A 512 10.85 -25.10 8.94
N ILE A 513 10.70 -26.07 8.04
CA ILE A 513 9.61 -27.06 8.03
C ILE A 513 10.23 -28.45 8.17
N VAL A 514 9.72 -29.25 9.11
CA VAL A 514 10.20 -30.60 9.43
C VAL A 514 9.11 -31.60 9.11
N ILE A 515 9.42 -32.55 8.22
CA ILE A 515 8.58 -33.71 7.92
C ILE A 515 9.13 -34.90 8.68
N SER A 516 8.31 -35.55 9.49
CA SER A 516 8.73 -36.63 10.39
C SER A 516 7.79 -37.83 10.36
N GLY A 517 8.33 -39.05 10.41
CA GLY A 517 7.54 -40.25 10.62
C GLY A 517 7.00 -40.36 12.06
N GLU A 518 6.07 -41.29 12.29
CA GLU A 518 5.28 -41.42 13.54
C GLU A 518 6.08 -41.46 14.85
N ASN A 519 7.32 -41.96 14.82
CA ASN A 519 8.17 -42.12 15.99
C ASN A 519 9.28 -41.06 16.09
N ALA A 520 9.47 -40.24 15.05
CA ALA A 520 10.46 -39.17 15.05
C ALA A 520 9.90 -37.96 15.81
N LYS A 521 10.71 -37.37 16.69
CA LYS A 521 10.34 -36.14 17.42
C LYS A 521 11.27 -35.02 16.97
N PRO A 522 10.73 -33.95 16.36
CA PRO A 522 11.53 -32.77 16.01
C PRO A 522 12.31 -32.26 17.22
N LYS A 523 13.53 -31.75 16.99
CA LYS A 523 14.32 -31.12 18.06
C LYS A 523 13.55 -29.93 18.60
N LYS A 524 13.38 -29.87 19.92
CA LYS A 524 12.85 -28.67 20.58
C LYS A 524 13.83 -27.52 20.38
N VAL A 525 13.32 -26.38 19.93
CA VAL A 525 14.07 -25.12 19.93
C VAL A 525 14.13 -24.67 21.38
N SER A 526 15.33 -24.56 21.95
CA SER A 526 15.52 -24.00 23.29
C SER A 526 16.72 -23.08 23.27
N ASP A 527 16.48 -21.78 23.31
CA ASP A 527 17.53 -20.81 23.50
C ASP A 527 18.01 -20.86 24.95
N ASN A 528 19.22 -21.36 25.16
CA ASN A 528 19.86 -21.23 26.46
C ASN A 528 20.18 -19.74 26.72
N ILE A 529 19.91 -19.24 27.93
CA ILE A 529 20.23 -17.85 28.33
C ILE A 529 21.71 -17.51 28.06
N PHE A 530 22.61 -18.50 28.21
CA PHE A 530 24.03 -18.35 27.94
C PHE A 530 24.37 -18.16 26.45
N THR A 531 23.63 -18.80 25.53
CA THR A 531 23.84 -18.59 24.09
C THR A 531 23.41 -17.19 23.67
N LYS A 532 22.30 -16.65 24.22
CA LYS A 532 21.88 -15.26 23.98
C LYS A 532 22.91 -14.25 24.50
N LEU A 533 23.41 -14.42 25.73
CA LEU A 533 24.44 -13.52 26.28
C LEU A 533 25.75 -13.55 25.46
N ALA A 534 26.17 -14.74 25.01
CA ALA A 534 27.36 -14.87 24.17
C ALA A 534 27.18 -14.21 22.79
N HIS A 535 25.96 -14.28 22.23
CA HIS A 535 25.59 -13.59 20.99
C HIS A 535 25.72 -12.06 21.14
N GLU A 536 25.09 -11.48 22.16
CA GLU A 536 25.13 -10.02 22.42
C GLU A 536 26.55 -9.47 22.55
N VAL A 537 27.43 -10.20 23.25
CA VAL A 537 28.84 -9.81 23.38
C VAL A 537 29.56 -9.84 22.03
N LYS A 538 29.30 -10.85 21.19
CA LYS A 538 29.90 -10.93 19.85
C LYS A 538 29.37 -9.83 18.93
N ALA A 539 28.07 -9.57 18.94
CA ALA A 539 27.44 -8.53 18.13
C ALA A 539 27.98 -7.13 18.49
N CYS A 540 28.11 -6.83 19.79
CA CYS A 540 28.73 -5.59 20.25
C CYS A 540 30.18 -5.42 19.75
N VAL A 541 30.99 -6.49 19.82
CA VAL A 541 32.36 -6.44 19.29
C VAL A 541 32.37 -6.27 17.77
N ALA A 542 31.50 -6.98 17.04
CA ALA A 542 31.40 -6.85 15.58
C ALA A 542 31.09 -5.41 15.16
N SER A 543 30.24 -4.70 15.90
CA SER A 543 29.84 -3.33 15.56
C SER A 543 30.95 -2.28 15.54
N TYR A 544 32.11 -2.56 16.14
CA TYR A 544 33.28 -1.67 16.11
C TYR A 544 34.19 -1.89 14.89
N PHE A 545 34.02 -2.98 14.16
CA PHE A 545 34.91 -3.38 13.05
C PHE A 545 34.17 -3.53 11.71
N VAL A 546 32.84 -3.54 11.71
CA VAL A 546 32.01 -3.64 10.51
C VAL A 546 31.43 -2.26 10.21
N ASP A 547 31.72 -1.74 9.02
CA ASP A 547 31.10 -0.51 8.52
C ASP A 547 29.72 -0.85 7.95
N TYR A 548 28.66 -0.44 8.65
CA TYR A 548 27.29 -0.72 8.24
C TYR A 548 26.73 0.31 7.25
N ASN A 549 27.48 1.36 6.90
CA ASN A 549 27.03 2.39 5.96
C ASN A 549 27.41 2.08 4.51
N SER A 550 28.43 1.24 4.30
CA SER A 550 28.78 0.72 2.98
C SER A 550 27.91 -0.51 2.65
N LEU A 551 27.36 -0.54 1.44
CA LEU A 551 26.41 -1.55 1.01
C LEU A 551 26.96 -2.33 -0.19
N GLY A 552 26.95 -3.66 -0.11
CA GLY A 552 27.38 -4.57 -1.18
C GLY A 552 28.89 -4.59 -1.42
N ASP A 553 29.30 -4.81 -2.68
CA ASP A 553 30.71 -4.78 -3.07
C ASP A 553 31.34 -3.39 -2.86
N VAL A 554 32.42 -3.34 -2.07
CA VAL A 554 33.22 -2.12 -1.83
C VAL A 554 34.54 -2.21 -2.60
N TYR A 555 34.82 -1.23 -3.44
CA TYR A 555 36.09 -1.11 -4.17
C TYR A 555 37.00 -0.05 -3.53
N ASP A 556 38.32 -0.16 -3.75
CA ASP A 556 39.28 0.84 -3.27
C ASP A 556 38.98 2.20 -3.91
N GLU A 557 38.70 3.21 -3.07
CA GLU A 557 38.41 4.59 -3.46
C GLU A 557 39.54 5.23 -4.30
N ASN A 558 40.77 4.68 -4.23
CA ASN A 558 41.92 5.20 -4.98
C ASN A 558 42.15 4.51 -6.35
N ALA A 559 41.25 3.63 -6.79
CA ALA A 559 41.35 3.01 -8.10
C ALA A 559 40.84 3.96 -9.20
N GLU A 560 41.62 4.15 -10.28
CA GLU A 560 41.42 5.15 -11.35
C GLU A 560 40.08 5.04 -12.15
N ASP A 561 39.16 4.12 -11.80
CA ASP A 561 37.94 3.83 -12.56
C ASP A 561 36.67 3.61 -11.67
N VAL A 562 36.73 3.92 -10.37
CA VAL A 562 35.59 3.74 -9.44
C VAL A 562 34.88 5.06 -9.25
N ILE A 563 33.55 5.07 -9.35
CA ILE A 563 32.72 6.24 -9.01
C ILE A 563 32.06 6.09 -7.64
N GLU A 564 32.03 7.18 -6.88
CA GLU A 564 31.33 7.31 -5.61
C GLU A 564 29.94 7.90 -5.83
N VAL A 565 28.91 7.17 -5.41
CA VAL A 565 27.50 7.55 -5.56
C VAL A 565 26.87 7.71 -4.19
N TRP A 566 26.38 8.90 -3.89
CA TRP A 566 25.68 9.20 -2.65
C TRP A 566 24.18 9.20 -2.84
N LEU A 567 23.47 8.49 -1.97
CA LEU A 567 22.02 8.39 -1.99
C LEU A 567 21.42 9.03 -0.73
N VAL A 568 20.41 9.88 -0.92
CA VAL A 568 19.74 10.65 0.13
C VAL A 568 18.36 10.05 0.46
N THR A 569 18.25 8.72 0.42
CA THR A 569 16.98 8.00 0.66
C THR A 569 17.10 7.01 1.82
N GLY A 570 16.21 6.02 1.91
CA GLY A 570 16.24 5.00 2.95
C GLY A 570 17.16 3.82 2.62
N ARG A 571 17.38 2.96 3.62
CA ARG A 571 18.26 1.79 3.48
C ARG A 571 17.73 0.76 2.46
N ASP A 572 16.42 0.56 2.40
CA ASP A 572 15.82 -0.39 1.46
C ASP A 572 16.05 0.05 0.00
N GLN A 573 15.84 1.34 -0.29
CA GLN A 573 16.14 1.97 -1.58
C GLN A 573 17.60 1.79 -1.96
N SER A 574 18.52 2.06 -1.04
CA SER A 574 19.96 1.92 -1.29
C SER A 574 20.38 0.47 -1.59
N THR A 575 19.75 -0.50 -0.93
CA THR A 575 20.03 -1.92 -1.13
C THR A 575 19.52 -2.38 -2.50
N VAL A 576 18.31 -1.97 -2.90
CA VAL A 576 17.75 -2.26 -4.23
C VAL A 576 18.65 -1.67 -5.33
N LEU A 577 19.04 -0.40 -5.21
CA LEU A 577 19.95 0.25 -6.16
C LEU A 577 21.27 -0.51 -6.28
N LYS A 578 21.89 -0.88 -5.15
CA LYS A 578 23.16 -1.62 -5.16
C LYS A 578 23.03 -2.99 -5.81
N THR A 579 21.96 -3.73 -5.53
CA THR A 579 21.69 -5.01 -6.22
C THR A 579 21.57 -4.81 -7.73
N MET A 580 20.87 -3.77 -8.18
CA MET A 580 20.75 -3.46 -9.61
C MET A 580 22.10 -3.10 -10.23
N ILE A 581 22.94 -2.36 -9.50
CA ILE A 581 24.30 -2.00 -9.94
C ILE A 581 25.14 -3.26 -10.16
N ASP A 582 25.17 -4.15 -9.16
CA ASP A 582 26.02 -5.34 -9.18
C ASP A 582 25.51 -6.42 -10.16
N GLU A 583 24.22 -6.43 -10.51
CA GLU A 583 23.63 -7.38 -11.45
C GLU A 583 23.62 -6.92 -12.89
N ALA A 584 23.35 -5.63 -13.13
CA ALA A 584 23.08 -5.12 -14.46
C ALA A 584 24.08 -4.04 -14.87
N PHE A 585 24.36 -3.06 -14.01
CA PHE A 585 25.20 -1.94 -14.40
C PHE A 585 26.67 -2.34 -14.57
N THR A 586 27.33 -2.76 -13.49
CA THR A 586 28.76 -3.09 -13.48
C THR A 586 29.10 -4.17 -14.52
N PRO A 587 28.32 -5.25 -14.68
CA PRO A 587 28.61 -6.27 -15.69
C PRO A 587 28.47 -5.79 -17.15
N ASN A 588 27.51 -4.89 -17.44
CA ASN A 588 27.24 -4.44 -18.81
C ASN A 588 28.13 -3.28 -19.24
N TYR A 589 28.47 -2.38 -18.31
CA TYR A 589 29.22 -1.16 -18.60
C TYR A 589 30.67 -1.22 -18.13
N GLY A 590 31.03 -2.16 -17.25
CA GLY A 590 32.39 -2.30 -16.71
C GLY A 590 32.81 -1.23 -15.70
N VAL A 591 31.90 -0.31 -15.35
CA VAL A 591 32.12 0.79 -14.40
C VAL A 591 31.84 0.30 -12.98
N LYS A 592 32.79 0.53 -12.06
CA LYS A 592 32.64 0.15 -10.65
C LYS A 592 32.01 1.29 -9.86
N VAL A 593 31.08 0.95 -8.97
CA VAL A 593 30.31 1.93 -8.21
C VAL A 593 30.29 1.58 -6.73
N ASN A 594 30.73 2.53 -5.91
CA ASN A 594 30.56 2.52 -4.46
C ASN A 594 29.33 3.36 -4.10
N VAL A 595 28.38 2.78 -3.35
CA VAL A 595 27.14 3.47 -2.94
C VAL A 595 27.20 3.75 -1.44
N GLN A 596 26.95 5.00 -1.06
CA GLN A 596 26.91 5.43 0.34
C GLN A 596 25.58 6.12 0.67
N LEU A 597 25.01 5.78 1.82
CA LEU A 597 23.82 6.44 2.37
C LEU A 597 24.23 7.66 3.20
N VAL A 598 23.75 8.84 2.81
CA VAL A 598 24.14 10.11 3.46
C VAL A 598 22.94 11.03 3.72
N GLY A 599 23.09 11.92 4.70
CA GLY A 599 22.15 13.03 4.90
C GLY A 599 22.38 14.16 3.90
N ALA A 600 21.30 14.83 3.47
CA ALA A 600 21.35 15.92 2.49
C ALA A 600 22.25 17.10 2.93
N ASP A 601 22.33 17.34 4.24
CA ASP A 601 23.11 18.42 4.86
C ASP A 601 24.62 18.17 4.80
N ALA A 602 25.05 16.92 4.65
CA ALA A 602 26.46 16.57 4.53
C ALA A 602 27.06 16.93 3.16
N ILE A 603 26.23 16.96 2.11
CA ILE A 603 26.68 17.10 0.71
C ILE A 603 27.48 18.39 0.51
N LEU A 604 26.94 19.54 0.91
CA LEU A 604 27.60 20.83 0.68
C LEU A 604 28.96 20.90 1.38
N SER A 605 29.03 20.45 2.63
CA SER A 605 30.27 20.46 3.42
C SER A 605 31.32 19.55 2.80
N ALA A 606 30.93 18.37 2.30
CA ALA A 606 31.84 17.42 1.67
C ALA A 606 32.37 17.92 0.32
N VAL A 607 31.49 18.45 -0.54
CA VAL A 607 31.88 19.04 -1.83
C VAL A 607 32.81 20.23 -1.62
N MET A 608 32.53 21.12 -0.66
CA MET A 608 33.44 22.23 -0.32
C MET A 608 34.79 21.77 0.25
N ALA A 609 34.84 20.61 0.89
CA ALA A 609 36.06 20.02 1.44
C ALA A 609 36.84 19.18 0.41
N GLY A 610 36.33 19.02 -0.82
CA GLY A 610 36.96 18.20 -1.87
C GLY A 610 36.93 16.70 -1.60
N ILE A 611 35.97 16.25 -0.78
CA ILE A 611 35.74 14.83 -0.44
C ILE A 611 34.29 14.42 -0.75
N GLY A 612 33.66 15.13 -1.68
CA GLY A 612 32.31 14.83 -2.14
C GLY A 612 32.30 13.62 -3.08
N PRO A 613 31.10 13.08 -3.36
CA PRO A 613 30.91 12.00 -4.33
C PRO A 613 31.05 12.51 -5.78
N ASP A 614 31.00 11.59 -6.74
CA ASP A 614 30.92 11.94 -8.17
C ASP A 614 29.48 12.17 -8.61
N VAL A 615 28.53 11.39 -8.06
CA VAL A 615 27.09 11.51 -8.36
C VAL A 615 26.30 11.54 -7.05
N VAL A 616 25.29 12.41 -7.00
CA VAL A 616 24.30 12.45 -5.92
C VAL A 616 22.94 12.11 -6.49
N LEU A 617 22.24 11.18 -5.85
CA LEU A 617 20.93 10.69 -6.25
C LEU A 617 19.83 11.15 -5.29
N SER A 618 18.60 11.21 -5.81
CA SER A 618 17.37 11.47 -5.06
C SER A 618 17.38 12.77 -4.25
N VAL A 619 17.89 13.84 -4.84
CA VAL A 619 17.84 15.20 -4.29
C VAL A 619 16.78 16.04 -4.98
N ASP A 620 16.25 17.05 -4.30
CA ASP A 620 15.32 18.00 -4.90
C ASP A 620 16.01 18.83 -6.00
N GLY A 621 15.28 19.22 -7.04
CA GLY A 621 15.81 20.02 -8.16
C GLY A 621 16.47 21.33 -7.74
N TRP A 622 16.06 21.92 -6.60
CA TRP A 622 16.73 23.05 -5.96
C TRP A 622 18.25 22.84 -5.79
N TYR A 623 18.69 21.62 -5.44
CA TYR A 623 20.10 21.33 -5.24
C TYR A 623 20.91 21.46 -6.53
N ALA A 624 20.41 20.92 -7.64
CA ALA A 624 21.09 20.98 -8.94
C ALA A 624 21.39 22.43 -9.34
N VAL A 625 20.38 23.30 -9.28
CA VAL A 625 20.53 24.72 -9.67
C VAL A 625 21.34 25.52 -8.64
N ASN A 626 21.15 25.26 -7.35
CA ASN A 626 21.91 25.95 -6.30
C ASN A 626 23.42 25.64 -6.38
N TYR A 627 23.78 24.41 -6.73
CA TYR A 627 25.17 24.00 -6.91
C TYR A 627 25.72 24.48 -8.25
N ALA A 628 24.90 24.55 -9.29
CA ALA A 628 25.28 25.10 -10.60
C ALA A 628 25.72 26.57 -10.47
N MET A 629 24.97 27.38 -9.71
CA MET A 629 25.34 28.78 -9.38
C MET A 629 26.71 28.91 -8.69
N ARG A 630 27.22 27.82 -8.10
CA ARG A 630 28.51 27.76 -7.39
C ARG A 630 29.60 27.05 -8.21
N ASN A 631 29.30 26.67 -9.45
CA ASN A 631 30.17 25.85 -10.30
C ASN A 631 30.56 24.51 -9.65
N ALA A 632 29.67 23.93 -8.84
CA ALA A 632 29.95 22.71 -8.08
C ALA A 632 29.37 21.44 -8.72
N VAL A 633 28.64 21.57 -9.83
CA VAL A 633 28.04 20.47 -10.60
C VAL A 633 28.30 20.68 -12.10
N GLU A 634 28.33 19.60 -12.86
CA GLU A 634 28.54 19.62 -14.31
C GLU A 634 27.28 20.02 -15.09
N ASP A 635 27.45 20.76 -16.18
CA ASP A 635 26.39 20.99 -17.17
C ASP A 635 26.22 19.75 -18.03
N LEU A 636 25.07 19.07 -17.95
CA LEU A 636 24.83 17.81 -18.66
C LEU A 636 24.56 18.03 -20.15
N THR A 637 24.26 19.25 -20.60
CA THR A 637 24.04 19.54 -22.03
C THR A 637 25.32 19.44 -22.86
N GLN A 638 26.49 19.40 -22.20
CA GLN A 638 27.79 19.22 -22.86
C GLN A 638 27.97 17.80 -23.46
N PHE A 639 27.21 16.81 -22.99
CA PHE A 639 27.33 15.44 -23.47
C PHE A 639 26.60 15.23 -24.81
N ALA A 640 27.27 14.57 -25.75
CA ALA A 640 26.81 14.45 -27.13
C ALA A 640 25.46 13.73 -27.30
N ASP A 641 25.10 12.84 -26.36
CA ASP A 641 23.87 12.05 -26.34
C ASP A 641 22.81 12.59 -25.36
N TYR A 642 23.00 13.78 -24.80
CA TYR A 642 22.06 14.42 -23.85
C TYR A 642 20.62 14.44 -24.37
N GLU A 643 20.40 14.89 -25.61
CA GLU A 643 19.06 15.02 -26.21
C GLU A 643 18.32 13.67 -26.29
N GLU A 644 19.02 12.57 -26.54
CA GLU A 644 18.42 11.24 -26.57
C GLU A 644 18.08 10.76 -25.15
N VAL A 645 18.90 11.12 -24.16
CA VAL A 645 18.69 10.74 -22.75
C VAL A 645 17.48 11.45 -22.16
N VAL A 646 17.25 12.71 -22.51
CA VAL A 646 16.15 13.50 -21.91
C VAL A 646 14.81 13.39 -22.63
N LYS A 647 14.78 12.76 -23.81
CA LYS A 647 13.58 12.57 -24.63
C LYS A 647 12.40 11.91 -23.89
N PRO A 648 12.59 10.94 -22.98
CA PRO A 648 11.49 10.31 -22.23
C PRO A 648 10.94 11.15 -21.06
N PHE A 649 11.39 12.40 -20.90
CA PHE A 649 10.88 13.29 -19.85
C PHE A 649 10.08 14.44 -20.43
N TYR A 650 9.02 14.84 -19.73
CA TYR A 650 8.36 16.10 -20.02
C TYR A 650 9.25 17.29 -19.64
N GLN A 651 9.10 18.40 -20.38
CA GLN A 651 9.83 19.64 -20.12
C GLN A 651 9.66 20.12 -18.67
N SER A 652 8.50 19.88 -18.07
CA SER A 652 8.19 20.22 -16.68
C SER A 652 9.08 19.54 -15.64
N ALA A 653 9.69 18.39 -15.97
CA ALA A 653 10.64 17.71 -15.10
C ALA A 653 12.06 18.27 -15.24
N LEU A 654 12.39 18.86 -16.40
CA LEU A 654 13.70 19.46 -16.69
C LEU A 654 13.79 20.93 -16.26
N GLU A 655 12.67 21.64 -16.26
CA GLU A 655 12.57 23.05 -15.87
C GLU A 655 13.19 23.37 -14.49
N PRO A 656 12.95 22.59 -13.42
CA PRO A 656 13.57 22.83 -12.11
C PRO A 656 15.07 22.54 -12.08
N LEU A 657 15.60 21.84 -13.09
CA LEU A 657 17.00 21.42 -13.21
C LEU A 657 17.80 22.32 -14.16
N THR A 658 17.13 23.27 -14.81
CA THR A 658 17.72 24.17 -15.80
C THR A 658 18.20 25.43 -15.11
N TYR A 659 19.46 25.80 -15.36
CA TYR A 659 20.03 27.06 -14.89
C TYR A 659 20.50 27.90 -16.07
N ASP A 660 20.20 29.19 -16.01
CA ASP A 660 20.52 30.19 -17.03
C ASP A 660 21.13 31.41 -16.32
N ASP A 661 22.42 31.65 -16.55
CA ASP A 661 23.15 32.79 -15.99
C ASP A 661 23.12 34.04 -16.91
N GLY A 662 22.48 33.93 -18.08
CA GLY A 662 22.41 34.94 -19.13
C GLY A 662 23.50 34.84 -20.19
N GLU A 663 24.54 34.05 -19.97
CA GLU A 663 25.60 33.73 -20.95
C GLU A 663 25.56 32.26 -21.37
N HIS A 664 25.26 31.36 -20.43
CA HIS A 664 25.16 29.92 -20.60
C HIS A 664 23.85 29.43 -20.00
N LYS A 665 23.16 28.58 -20.76
CA LYS A 665 21.95 27.88 -20.32
C LYS A 665 22.23 26.38 -20.40
N GLY A 666 22.18 25.72 -19.25
CA GLY A 666 22.48 24.30 -19.10
C GLY A 666 21.46 23.58 -18.22
N VAL A 667 21.55 22.25 -18.21
CA VAL A 667 20.73 21.38 -17.35
C VAL A 667 21.66 20.59 -16.46
N TYR A 668 21.46 20.70 -15.15
CA TYR A 668 22.45 20.29 -14.14
C TYR A 668 22.01 19.06 -13.33
N GLY A 669 21.01 18.34 -13.83
CA GLY A 669 20.54 17.07 -13.28
C GLY A 669 19.64 16.31 -14.24
N LEU A 670 19.42 15.02 -13.98
CA LEU A 670 18.42 14.22 -14.69
C LEU A 670 17.26 13.88 -13.75
N PRO A 671 15.99 13.95 -14.21
CA PRO A 671 14.85 13.63 -13.38
C PRO A 671 14.80 12.16 -12.96
N GLU A 672 14.52 11.89 -11.69
CA GLU A 672 14.24 10.55 -11.16
C GLU A 672 12.73 10.36 -10.96
N THR A 673 12.11 11.31 -10.26
CA THR A 673 10.68 11.29 -9.95
C THR A 673 9.96 12.54 -10.46
N GLN A 674 8.66 12.40 -10.71
CA GLN A 674 7.80 13.53 -11.02
C GLN A 674 6.42 13.34 -10.36
N LEU A 675 6.06 14.28 -9.50
CA LEU A 675 4.80 14.36 -8.77
C LEU A 675 4.00 15.56 -9.27
N PHE A 676 2.70 15.37 -9.42
CA PHE A 676 1.74 16.39 -9.82
C PHE A 676 0.37 16.06 -9.22
N SER A 677 -0.50 17.07 -9.13
CA SER A 677 -1.81 16.91 -8.51
C SER A 677 -2.88 16.41 -9.49
N VAL A 678 -3.80 15.61 -8.96
CA VAL A 678 -5.03 15.10 -9.60
C VAL A 678 -6.23 15.43 -8.70
N LEU A 679 -7.45 15.25 -9.21
CA LEU A 679 -8.69 15.41 -8.45
C LEU A 679 -9.17 14.05 -7.93
N PHE A 680 -9.25 13.87 -6.61
CA PHE A 680 -9.87 12.71 -5.96
C PHE A 680 -11.35 12.98 -5.70
N TYR A 681 -12.20 11.98 -5.92
CA TYR A 681 -13.64 12.09 -5.69
C TYR A 681 -14.29 10.78 -5.20
N ARG A 682 -15.33 10.91 -4.39
CA ARG A 682 -16.17 9.82 -3.87
C ARG A 682 -17.35 9.55 -4.79
N LYS A 683 -17.25 8.53 -5.65
CA LYS A 683 -18.30 8.14 -6.62
C LYS A 683 -19.66 8.00 -5.96
N ASP A 684 -19.72 7.27 -4.85
CA ASP A 684 -20.94 7.04 -4.09
C ASP A 684 -21.60 8.35 -3.60
N ILE A 685 -20.80 9.29 -3.09
CA ILE A 685 -21.32 10.58 -2.58
C ILE A 685 -21.72 11.52 -3.73
N MET A 686 -20.97 11.51 -4.84
CA MET A 686 -21.31 12.32 -6.01
C MET A 686 -22.62 11.85 -6.63
N GLU A 687 -22.83 10.53 -6.73
CA GLU A 687 -24.10 9.93 -7.19
C GLU A 687 -25.26 10.24 -6.24
N ASP A 688 -25.10 10.07 -4.93
CA ASP A 688 -26.11 10.37 -3.91
C ASP A 688 -26.59 11.83 -3.94
N LEU A 689 -25.70 12.76 -4.27
CA LEU A 689 -25.97 14.20 -4.34
C LEU A 689 -26.38 14.67 -5.74
N GLU A 690 -26.46 13.77 -6.71
CA GLU A 690 -26.74 14.06 -8.12
C GLU A 690 -25.75 15.09 -8.71
N LEU A 691 -24.46 14.97 -8.34
CA LEU A 691 -23.38 15.86 -8.78
C LEU A 691 -22.51 15.20 -9.86
N GLU A 692 -22.19 15.95 -10.90
CA GLU A 692 -21.18 15.57 -11.88
C GLU A 692 -19.76 15.76 -11.32
N ILE A 693 -18.79 15.01 -11.86
CA ILE A 693 -17.38 15.12 -11.46
C ILE A 693 -16.80 16.43 -12.05
N PRO A 694 -16.31 17.36 -11.20
CA PRO A 694 -15.98 18.71 -11.65
C PRO A 694 -14.75 18.73 -12.56
N GLN A 695 -14.82 19.50 -13.65
CA GLN A 695 -13.75 19.63 -14.64
C GLN A 695 -12.98 20.95 -14.51
N THR A 696 -13.62 21.97 -13.94
CA THR A 696 -13.10 23.34 -13.84
C THR A 696 -13.20 23.89 -12.42
N TRP A 697 -12.47 24.99 -12.14
CA TRP A 697 -12.63 25.71 -10.86
C TRP A 697 -14.03 26.28 -10.68
N ASP A 698 -14.71 26.65 -11.75
CA ASP A 698 -16.11 27.09 -11.72
C ASP A 698 -17.04 25.93 -11.33
N ASP A 699 -16.79 24.71 -11.81
CA ASP A 699 -17.54 23.52 -11.39
C ASP A 699 -17.29 23.23 -9.90
N ILE A 700 -16.05 23.35 -9.43
CA ILE A 700 -15.73 23.21 -8.00
C ILE A 700 -16.54 24.21 -7.18
N ILE A 701 -16.57 25.48 -7.58
CA ILE A 701 -17.37 26.52 -6.91
C ILE A 701 -18.88 26.20 -7.00
N ALA A 702 -19.35 25.71 -8.15
CA ALA A 702 -20.76 25.40 -8.39
C ALA A 702 -21.29 24.25 -7.51
N ILE A 703 -20.44 23.28 -7.18
CA ILE A 703 -20.83 22.19 -6.26
C ILE A 703 -20.77 22.61 -4.78
N LEU A 704 -20.06 23.69 -4.42
CA LEU A 704 -19.90 24.10 -3.01
C LEU A 704 -21.23 24.32 -2.28
N PRO A 705 -22.26 24.99 -2.85
CA PRO A 705 -23.55 25.16 -2.16
C PRO A 705 -24.20 23.82 -1.78
N THR A 706 -24.12 22.80 -2.64
CA THR A 706 -24.66 21.47 -2.36
C THR A 706 -23.80 20.74 -1.33
N ILE A 707 -22.48 20.74 -1.52
CA ILE A 707 -21.51 20.09 -0.61
C ILE A 707 -21.58 20.70 0.80
N GLN A 708 -21.48 22.03 0.90
CA GLN A 708 -21.52 22.76 2.16
C GLN A 708 -22.92 22.83 2.77
N GLY A 709 -23.97 22.84 1.94
CA GLY A 709 -25.36 22.71 2.40
C GLY A 709 -25.62 21.37 3.09
N ASN A 710 -24.86 20.34 2.70
CA ASN A 710 -24.80 19.04 3.37
C ASN A 710 -23.69 18.96 4.43
N ASN A 711 -23.13 20.10 4.84
CA ASN A 711 -22.06 20.22 5.85
C ASN A 711 -20.76 19.43 5.54
N MET A 712 -20.55 19.10 4.27
CA MET A 712 -19.29 18.55 3.76
C MET A 712 -18.38 19.69 3.27
N SER A 713 -17.15 19.35 2.90
CA SER A 713 -16.17 20.33 2.41
C SER A 713 -15.37 19.80 1.22
N VAL A 714 -14.71 20.70 0.49
CA VAL A 714 -13.75 20.35 -0.57
C VAL A 714 -12.33 20.55 -0.04
N GLY A 715 -11.47 19.58 -0.28
CA GLY A 715 -10.06 19.64 0.11
C GLY A 715 -9.21 20.30 -0.97
N ILE A 716 -8.79 21.54 -0.75
CA ILE A 716 -7.79 22.22 -1.58
C ILE A 716 -6.55 22.49 -0.72
N PRO A 717 -5.34 22.06 -1.13
CA PRO A 717 -4.13 22.28 -0.35
C PRO A 717 -3.86 23.75 -0.09
N PHE A 718 -3.51 24.02 1.16
CA PHE A 718 -3.17 25.33 1.68
C PHE A 718 -1.72 25.33 2.19
N PRO A 719 -0.96 26.42 1.99
CA PRO A 719 0.43 26.49 2.44
C PRO A 719 0.53 26.67 3.96
N ASP A 720 0.48 25.56 4.71
CA ASP A 720 0.64 25.48 6.17
C ASP A 720 2.12 25.65 6.60
N ILE A 721 2.38 25.98 7.88
CA ILE A 721 3.74 26.22 8.43
C ILE A 721 4.56 24.93 8.41
N SER A 722 3.92 23.79 8.72
CA SER A 722 4.57 22.48 8.74
C SER A 722 4.75 21.88 7.35
N ASN A 723 3.86 22.20 6.41
CA ASN A 723 3.87 21.67 5.06
C ASN A 723 3.44 22.75 4.07
N VAL A 724 4.42 23.40 3.42
CA VAL A 724 4.17 24.48 2.48
C VAL A 724 3.81 23.89 1.12
N ASP A 725 2.51 23.81 0.83
CA ASP A 725 2.00 23.43 -0.48
C ASP A 725 1.48 24.66 -1.26
N MET A 726 2.21 25.02 -2.32
CA MET A 726 1.89 26.13 -3.22
C MET A 726 1.35 25.67 -4.59
N SER A 727 1.12 24.36 -4.75
CA SER A 727 0.76 23.76 -6.04
C SER A 727 -0.51 24.38 -6.64
N GLY A 728 -1.55 24.60 -5.83
CA GLY A 728 -2.82 25.19 -6.27
C GLY A 728 -2.70 26.64 -6.73
N PHE A 729 -1.97 27.49 -6.00
CA PHE A 729 -1.78 28.88 -6.43
C PHE A 729 -0.90 28.96 -7.68
N ASN A 730 0.18 28.17 -7.75
CA ASN A 730 1.03 28.09 -8.94
C ASN A 730 0.23 27.62 -10.17
N ALA A 731 -0.62 26.60 -10.01
CA ALA A 731 -1.51 26.11 -11.06
C ALA A 731 -2.41 27.24 -11.58
N LEU A 732 -3.10 27.97 -10.69
CA LEU A 732 -3.97 29.07 -11.08
C LEU A 732 -3.25 30.19 -11.83
N ILE A 733 -2.01 30.53 -11.45
CA ILE A 733 -1.19 31.50 -12.21
C ILE A 733 -1.03 31.02 -13.65
N TYR A 734 -0.59 29.78 -13.84
CA TYR A 734 -0.34 29.22 -15.17
C TYR A 734 -1.63 29.09 -16.00
N GLN A 735 -2.71 28.62 -15.40
CA GLN A 735 -4.01 28.46 -16.07
C GLN A 735 -4.65 29.79 -16.49
N ASN A 736 -4.27 30.91 -15.84
CA ASN A 736 -4.65 32.27 -16.25
C ASN A 736 -3.69 32.88 -17.29
N GLY A 737 -2.74 32.10 -17.83
CA GLY A 737 -1.75 32.56 -18.80
C GLY A 737 -0.58 33.35 -18.18
N GLY A 738 -0.45 33.34 -16.84
CA GLY A 738 0.63 33.99 -16.12
C GLY A 738 1.90 33.14 -16.00
N ALA A 739 2.96 33.75 -15.49
CA ALA A 739 4.23 33.09 -15.17
C ALA A 739 4.78 33.59 -13.83
N ILE A 740 5.60 32.78 -13.16
CA ILE A 740 6.18 33.15 -11.85
C ILE A 740 7.36 34.11 -12.00
N TYR A 741 8.17 33.92 -13.05
CA TYR A 741 9.35 34.72 -13.36
C TYR A 741 9.32 35.14 -14.81
N ASN A 742 9.99 36.25 -15.14
CA ASN A 742 10.21 36.63 -16.52
C ASN A 742 11.13 35.63 -17.24
N ASP A 743 11.16 35.69 -18.58
CA ASP A 743 11.93 34.75 -19.41
C ASP A 743 13.40 34.67 -18.98
N LYS A 744 13.99 35.82 -18.64
CA LYS A 744 15.39 35.95 -18.23
C LYS A 744 15.66 35.66 -16.75
N LYS A 745 14.63 35.28 -15.98
CA LYS A 745 14.75 34.92 -14.56
C LYS A 745 15.40 36.01 -13.69
N THR A 746 15.22 37.28 -14.06
CA THR A 746 15.78 38.45 -13.38
C THR A 746 14.82 39.11 -12.38
N ARG A 747 13.52 38.82 -12.49
CA ARG A 747 12.47 39.29 -11.55
C ARG A 747 11.29 38.33 -11.52
N THR A 748 10.49 38.40 -10.46
CA THR A 748 9.17 37.76 -10.42
C THR A 748 8.15 38.54 -11.25
N LEU A 749 7.16 37.82 -11.78
CA LEU A 749 5.99 38.31 -12.52
C LEU A 749 4.67 38.08 -11.77
N ILE A 750 4.72 37.71 -10.49
CA ILE A 750 3.50 37.52 -9.70
C ILE A 750 2.74 38.85 -9.44
N ASP A 751 3.26 39.99 -9.91
CA ASP A 751 2.57 41.28 -9.97
C ASP A 751 1.76 41.52 -11.26
N SER A 752 1.72 40.55 -12.18
CA SER A 752 0.92 40.65 -13.41
C SER A 752 -0.59 40.58 -13.13
N GLU A 753 -1.42 41.05 -14.07
CA GLU A 753 -2.88 40.98 -13.92
C GLU A 753 -3.38 39.54 -13.84
N GLU A 754 -2.75 38.62 -14.56
CA GLU A 754 -3.05 37.18 -14.55
C GLU A 754 -2.75 36.59 -13.16
N ALA A 755 -1.58 36.90 -12.59
CA ALA A 755 -1.19 36.42 -11.26
C ALA A 755 -2.04 37.04 -10.14
N VAL A 756 -2.42 38.31 -10.26
CA VAL A 756 -3.33 38.96 -9.29
C VAL A 756 -4.72 38.32 -9.34
N LYS A 757 -5.27 38.04 -10.54
CA LYS A 757 -6.54 37.30 -10.68
C LYS A 757 -6.46 35.90 -10.07
N ALA A 758 -5.38 35.18 -10.34
CA ALA A 758 -5.14 33.87 -9.73
C ALA A 758 -5.09 33.94 -8.20
N PHE A 759 -4.46 34.99 -7.66
CA PHE A 759 -4.33 35.21 -6.22
C PHE A 759 -5.66 35.58 -5.56
N GLU A 760 -6.45 36.44 -6.20
CA GLU A 760 -7.82 36.79 -5.79
C GLU A 760 -8.71 35.55 -5.76
N LEU A 761 -8.71 34.74 -6.84
CA LEU A 761 -9.45 33.48 -6.88
C LEU A 761 -8.99 32.52 -5.78
N TYR A 762 -7.68 32.25 -5.68
CA TYR A 762 -7.14 31.33 -4.68
C TYR A 762 -7.50 31.74 -3.25
N THR A 763 -7.36 33.03 -2.91
CA THR A 763 -7.68 33.52 -1.56
C THR A 763 -9.20 33.55 -1.31
N SER A 764 -10.03 33.76 -2.34
CA SER A 764 -11.50 33.71 -2.22
C SER A 764 -12.00 32.31 -1.83
N LEU A 765 -11.35 31.23 -2.27
CA LEU A 765 -11.68 29.86 -1.89
C LEU A 765 -11.75 29.68 -0.36
N TYR A 766 -10.89 30.39 0.37
CA TYR A 766 -10.84 30.34 1.83
C TYR A 766 -11.60 31.49 2.50
N ASN A 767 -11.49 32.71 1.98
CA ASN A 767 -12.10 33.90 2.58
C ASN A 767 -13.61 33.99 2.35
N ASP A 768 -14.05 33.69 1.13
CA ASP A 768 -15.43 33.92 0.68
C ASP A 768 -16.20 32.60 0.68
N TYR A 769 -15.58 31.53 0.16
CA TYR A 769 -16.17 30.20 0.08
C TYR A 769 -15.93 29.35 1.32
N GLY A 770 -15.07 29.77 2.26
CA GLY A 770 -14.92 29.14 3.57
C GLY A 770 -14.30 27.74 3.55
N LEU A 771 -13.48 27.40 2.55
CA LEU A 771 -12.73 26.14 2.54
C LEU A 771 -11.74 26.07 3.73
N PRO A 772 -11.47 24.87 4.27
CA PRO A 772 -10.56 24.70 5.40
C PRO A 772 -9.10 24.87 4.99
N THR A 773 -8.31 25.53 5.85
CA THR A 773 -6.86 25.77 5.64
C THR A 773 -5.96 24.68 6.20
N VAL A 774 -6.46 23.85 7.12
CA VAL A 774 -5.71 22.72 7.70
C VAL A 774 -6.65 21.53 7.83
N PHE A 775 -6.26 20.41 7.22
CA PHE A 775 -7.02 19.16 7.27
C PHE A 775 -6.10 17.96 7.03
N ASP A 776 -6.53 16.80 7.54
CA ASP A 776 -6.01 15.51 7.11
C ASP A 776 -6.91 14.96 6.01
N PHE A 777 -6.42 14.97 4.77
CA PHE A 777 -7.25 14.61 3.62
C PHE A 777 -7.65 13.14 3.66
N VAL A 778 -6.71 12.24 3.99
CA VAL A 778 -6.95 10.79 4.04
C VAL A 778 -8.12 10.47 4.97
N SER A 779 -8.10 10.93 6.23
CA SER A 779 -9.18 10.64 7.17
C SER A 779 -10.51 11.28 6.76
N ARG A 780 -10.51 12.50 6.24
CA ARG A 780 -11.75 13.20 5.85
C ARG A 780 -12.36 12.62 4.58
N PHE A 781 -11.56 12.27 3.59
CA PHE A 781 -11.99 11.59 2.36
C PHE A 781 -12.58 10.21 2.67
N ARG A 782 -11.89 9.43 3.52
CA ARG A 782 -12.34 8.13 4.03
C ARG A 782 -13.71 8.21 4.70
N SER A 783 -13.92 9.18 5.60
CA SER A 783 -15.21 9.40 6.28
C SER A 783 -16.33 9.95 5.38
N GLY A 784 -15.98 10.48 4.20
CA GLY A 784 -16.90 11.19 3.30
C GLY A 784 -17.18 12.64 3.69
N GLU A 785 -16.50 13.20 4.71
CA GLU A 785 -16.60 14.62 5.06
C GLU A 785 -15.99 15.53 3.98
N MET A 786 -14.98 15.03 3.27
CA MET A 786 -14.37 15.68 2.11
C MET A 786 -14.50 14.77 0.88
N PRO A 787 -15.67 14.73 0.21
CA PRO A 787 -15.89 13.82 -0.91
C PRO A 787 -15.14 14.22 -2.18
N VAL A 788 -14.63 15.45 -2.25
CA VAL A 788 -13.86 15.97 -3.40
C VAL A 788 -12.62 16.70 -2.86
N GLY A 789 -11.47 16.51 -3.50
CA GLY A 789 -10.29 17.33 -3.23
C GLY A 789 -9.13 17.06 -4.16
N VAL A 790 -8.18 17.98 -4.19
CA VAL A 790 -6.98 17.86 -5.02
C VAL A 790 -5.78 17.44 -4.19
N GLY A 791 -4.96 16.55 -4.73
CA GLY A 791 -3.76 16.01 -4.06
C GLY A 791 -2.80 15.41 -5.07
N GLN A 792 -1.54 15.16 -4.68
CA GLN A 792 -0.59 14.46 -5.53
C GLN A 792 -1.08 13.05 -5.87
N TYR A 793 -0.84 12.56 -7.09
CA TYR A 793 -1.36 11.25 -7.50
C TYR A 793 -0.85 10.08 -6.65
N SER A 794 0.32 10.21 -6.02
CA SER A 794 0.88 9.22 -5.08
C SER A 794 -0.02 8.96 -3.87
N LEU A 795 -0.94 9.88 -3.56
CA LEU A 795 -1.98 9.70 -2.54
C LEU A 795 -2.91 8.51 -2.85
N TYR A 796 -3.09 8.17 -4.14
CA TYR A 796 -3.86 6.99 -4.55
C TYR A 796 -3.37 5.73 -3.83
N ASN A 797 -2.06 5.49 -3.85
CA ASN A 797 -1.45 4.31 -3.22
C ASN A 797 -1.70 4.28 -1.70
N THR A 798 -1.71 5.45 -1.06
CA THR A 798 -2.01 5.57 0.37
C THR A 798 -3.47 5.23 0.65
N LEU A 799 -4.41 5.76 -0.14
CA LEU A 799 -5.84 5.50 0.02
C LEU A 799 -6.20 4.04 -0.28
N ALA A 800 -5.63 3.45 -1.34
CA ALA A 800 -5.86 2.06 -1.73
C ALA A 800 -5.49 1.06 -0.63
N VAL A 801 -4.47 1.38 0.19
CA VAL A 801 -4.02 0.55 1.31
C VAL A 801 -4.72 0.92 2.63
N SER A 802 -4.97 2.21 2.89
CA SER A 802 -5.44 2.70 4.20
C SER A 802 -6.97 2.82 4.34
N ALA A 803 -7.73 2.70 3.25
CA ALA A 803 -9.18 2.84 3.24
C ALA A 803 -9.88 1.71 2.44
N PRO A 804 -9.67 0.43 2.82
CA PRO A 804 -10.27 -0.72 2.14
C PRO A 804 -11.80 -0.67 2.08
N GLU A 805 -12.45 -0.11 3.11
CA GLU A 805 -13.92 -0.09 3.24
C GLU A 805 -14.63 0.85 2.23
N ILE A 806 -13.87 1.69 1.52
CA ILE A 806 -14.39 2.53 0.44
C ILE A 806 -13.84 2.09 -0.92
N ARG A 807 -13.17 0.93 -1.02
CA ARG A 807 -12.70 0.40 -2.30
C ARG A 807 -13.87 0.33 -3.30
N GLY A 808 -13.60 0.73 -4.55
CA GLY A 808 -14.61 0.82 -5.60
C GLY A 808 -15.56 2.04 -5.49
N LEU A 809 -15.63 2.71 -4.33
CA LEU A 809 -16.52 3.87 -4.08
C LEU A 809 -15.84 5.22 -4.37
N TRP A 810 -14.60 5.23 -4.82
CA TRP A 810 -13.85 6.44 -5.14
C TRP A 810 -12.94 6.23 -6.34
N ASP A 811 -12.46 7.35 -6.89
CA ASP A 811 -11.49 7.36 -7.98
C ASP A 811 -10.74 8.71 -8.02
N PHE A 812 -9.81 8.87 -8.96
CA PHE A 812 -9.21 10.15 -9.31
C PHE A 812 -9.35 10.48 -10.80
N THR A 813 -9.28 11.76 -11.13
CA THR A 813 -9.34 12.26 -12.51
C THR A 813 -8.45 13.49 -12.69
N LEU A 814 -8.47 14.08 -13.88
CA LEU A 814 -7.69 15.27 -14.22
C LEU A 814 -7.93 16.42 -13.24
N TYR A 815 -6.87 17.19 -12.98
CA TYR A 815 -6.88 18.37 -12.14
C TYR A 815 -7.87 19.43 -12.68
N PRO A 816 -8.62 20.15 -11.82
CA PRO A 816 -9.55 21.18 -12.26
C PRO A 816 -8.82 22.29 -13.03
N GLY A 817 -9.33 22.62 -14.21
CA GLY A 817 -8.73 23.62 -15.08
C GLY A 817 -9.48 24.96 -15.10
N THR A 818 -8.93 25.91 -15.85
CA THR A 818 -9.56 27.20 -16.16
C THR A 818 -9.97 27.23 -17.63
N VAL A 819 -11.23 27.59 -17.89
CA VAL A 819 -11.75 27.72 -19.25
C VAL A 819 -11.12 28.92 -19.93
N GLN A 820 -10.54 28.70 -21.11
CA GLN A 820 -9.91 29.73 -21.94
C GLN A 820 -10.94 30.42 -22.84
N GLU A 821 -10.57 31.54 -23.46
CA GLU A 821 -11.45 32.31 -24.36
C GLU A 821 -11.97 31.50 -25.56
N ASP A 822 -11.24 30.46 -25.98
CA ASP A 822 -11.60 29.57 -27.09
C ASP A 822 -12.46 28.35 -26.67
N GLY A 823 -12.78 28.24 -25.37
CA GLY A 823 -13.54 27.14 -24.79
C GLY A 823 -12.73 25.90 -24.43
N SER A 824 -11.41 25.89 -24.67
CA SER A 824 -10.52 24.85 -24.13
C SER A 824 -10.34 24.99 -22.61
N ILE A 825 -9.93 23.91 -21.95
CA ILE A 825 -9.66 23.90 -20.51
C ILE A 825 -8.14 23.79 -20.32
N ASP A 826 -7.52 24.82 -19.74
CA ASP A 826 -6.11 24.76 -19.33
C ASP A 826 -6.03 24.08 -17.96
N ARG A 827 -5.33 22.94 -17.91
CA ARG A 827 -5.15 22.13 -16.69
C ARG A 827 -3.73 22.19 -16.14
N SER A 828 -3.00 23.26 -16.45
CA SER A 828 -1.63 23.47 -15.99
C SER A 828 -1.55 23.24 -14.49
N VAL A 829 -0.61 22.39 -14.08
CA VAL A 829 -0.41 21.99 -12.68
C VAL A 829 1.06 22.08 -12.34
N HIS A 830 1.37 22.50 -11.11
CA HIS A 830 2.75 22.45 -10.64
C HIS A 830 3.23 21.00 -10.54
N ALA A 831 4.35 20.71 -11.19
CA ALA A 831 5.07 19.46 -11.08
C ALA A 831 6.40 19.67 -10.34
N ASN A 832 6.73 18.73 -9.46
CA ASN A 832 8.01 18.69 -8.75
C ASN A 832 8.54 17.25 -8.69
N GLY A 833 9.74 17.05 -8.16
CA GLY A 833 10.32 15.71 -8.09
C GLY A 833 11.79 15.73 -7.70
N LEU A 834 12.34 14.53 -7.59
CA LEU A 834 13.74 14.29 -7.27
C LEU A 834 14.54 14.10 -8.56
N CYS A 835 15.83 14.39 -8.48
CA CYS A 835 16.79 14.25 -9.56
C CYS A 835 18.11 13.65 -9.07
N CYS A 836 18.92 13.21 -10.03
CA CYS A 836 20.35 13.00 -9.82
C CYS A 836 21.17 14.15 -10.40
N MET A 837 22.31 14.46 -9.77
CA MET A 837 23.25 15.49 -10.22
C MET A 837 24.70 14.98 -10.18
N MET A 838 25.54 15.46 -11.09
CA MET A 838 26.97 15.15 -11.16
C MET A 838 27.79 16.25 -10.52
N ILE A 839 28.65 15.92 -9.56
CA ILE A 839 29.57 16.89 -8.97
C ILE A 839 30.67 17.24 -9.98
N ALA A 840 31.06 18.51 -10.03
CA ALA A 840 32.07 19.01 -10.95
C ALA A 840 33.41 18.29 -10.75
N THR A 841 34.01 17.82 -11.85
CA THR A 841 35.30 17.11 -11.82
C THR A 841 36.17 17.43 -13.03
N ASP A 842 37.47 17.57 -12.78
CA ASP A 842 38.48 17.74 -13.82
C ASP A 842 38.94 16.38 -14.40
N ASP A 843 38.54 15.26 -13.78
CA ASP A 843 38.87 13.91 -14.25
C ASP A 843 37.87 13.46 -15.33
N GLU A 844 38.33 13.42 -16.57
CA GLU A 844 37.51 13.04 -17.72
C GLU A 844 37.03 11.58 -17.65
N THR A 845 37.80 10.67 -17.06
CA THR A 845 37.40 9.26 -16.93
C THR A 845 36.24 9.13 -15.95
N ILE A 846 36.38 9.74 -14.77
CA ILE A 846 35.31 9.77 -13.76
C ILE A 846 34.06 10.44 -14.31
N LYS A 847 34.21 11.56 -15.02
CA LYS A 847 33.10 12.28 -15.68
C LYS A 847 32.31 11.39 -16.65
N GLN A 848 33.00 10.66 -17.53
CA GLN A 848 32.33 9.76 -18.49
C GLN A 848 31.70 8.54 -17.81
N ASN A 849 32.33 8.01 -16.75
CA ASN A 849 31.78 6.92 -15.96
C ASN A 849 30.51 7.35 -15.19
N ALA A 850 30.55 8.52 -14.55
CA ALA A 850 29.42 9.14 -13.87
C ALA A 850 28.26 9.41 -14.85
N TRP A 851 28.55 9.93 -16.05
CA TRP A 851 27.53 10.13 -17.09
C TRP A 851 26.89 8.80 -17.52
N THR A 852 27.72 7.77 -17.73
CA THR A 852 27.24 6.42 -18.08
C THR A 852 26.32 5.86 -17.00
N PHE A 853 26.67 6.06 -15.73
CA PHE A 853 25.83 5.66 -14.60
C PHE A 853 24.52 6.43 -14.54
N MET A 854 24.55 7.76 -14.65
CA MET A 854 23.33 8.58 -14.61
C MET A 854 22.35 8.22 -15.72
N LYS A 855 22.83 8.01 -16.96
CA LYS A 855 22.01 7.56 -18.09
C LYS A 855 21.35 6.22 -17.84
N TRP A 856 22.12 5.26 -17.32
CA TRP A 856 21.57 3.95 -16.94
C TRP A 856 20.52 4.12 -15.87
N TRP A 857 20.81 4.88 -14.82
CA TRP A 857 19.94 5.06 -13.68
C TRP A 857 18.57 5.61 -14.07
N VAL A 858 18.51 6.64 -14.91
CA VAL A 858 17.25 7.26 -15.33
C VAL A 858 16.59 6.60 -16.55
N SER A 859 17.17 5.50 -17.07
CA SER A 859 16.61 4.74 -18.18
C SER A 859 15.28 4.07 -17.80
N ALA A 860 14.45 3.78 -18.82
CA ALA A 860 13.14 3.19 -18.62
C ALA A 860 13.23 1.86 -17.85
N ASP A 861 14.14 0.96 -18.29
CA ASP A 861 14.34 -0.35 -17.68
C ASP A 861 14.83 -0.26 -16.22
N ALA A 862 15.78 0.65 -15.93
CA ALA A 862 16.30 0.80 -14.57
C ALA A 862 15.25 1.41 -13.64
N GLN A 863 14.55 2.46 -14.05
CA GLN A 863 13.51 3.08 -13.22
C GLN A 863 12.30 2.16 -13.01
N ALA A 864 11.87 1.42 -14.04
CA ALA A 864 10.81 0.43 -13.92
C ALA A 864 11.23 -0.72 -12.99
N ARG A 865 12.45 -1.25 -13.15
CA ARG A 865 13.00 -2.28 -12.26
C ARG A 865 13.11 -1.79 -10.82
N PHE A 866 13.64 -0.59 -10.61
CA PHE A 866 13.73 0.01 -9.28
C PHE A 866 12.35 0.15 -8.65
N GLY A 867 11.37 0.66 -9.40
CA GLY A 867 9.99 0.79 -8.92
C GLY A 867 9.34 -0.54 -8.54
N ARG A 868 9.49 -1.58 -9.37
CA ARG A 868 8.97 -2.93 -9.10
C ARG A 868 9.67 -3.58 -7.90
N GLU A 869 10.98 -3.43 -7.76
CA GLU A 869 11.73 -3.92 -6.60
C GLU A 869 11.36 -3.15 -5.33
N MET A 870 11.13 -1.84 -5.42
CA MET A 870 10.64 -1.02 -4.31
C MET A 870 9.25 -1.45 -3.85
N GLU A 871 8.33 -1.67 -4.77
CA GLU A 871 6.98 -2.17 -4.49
C GLU A 871 7.01 -3.62 -3.95
N SER A 872 7.94 -4.45 -4.44
CA SER A 872 8.24 -5.76 -3.87
C SER A 872 8.76 -5.66 -2.44
N VAL A 873 9.60 -4.68 -2.10
CA VAL A 873 10.14 -4.56 -0.74
C VAL A 873 9.15 -3.95 0.24
N LEU A 874 8.43 -2.91 -0.18
CA LEU A 874 7.64 -2.04 0.70
C LEU A 874 6.11 -2.18 0.51
N GLY A 875 5.67 -3.03 -0.42
CA GLY A 875 4.25 -3.20 -0.78
C GLY A 875 3.74 -2.14 -1.75
N SER A 876 2.48 -2.30 -2.18
CA SER A 876 1.81 -1.46 -3.19
C SER A 876 1.73 0.02 -2.84
N SER A 877 1.78 0.38 -1.54
CA SER A 877 1.85 1.78 -1.10
C SER A 877 3.11 2.51 -1.59
N ALA A 878 4.17 1.78 -1.95
CA ALA A 878 5.46 2.33 -2.35
C ALA A 878 5.67 2.41 -3.87
N ARG A 879 4.60 2.28 -4.67
CA ARG A 879 4.66 2.41 -6.13
C ARG A 879 5.38 3.71 -6.51
N TYR A 880 6.40 3.55 -7.35
CA TYR A 880 7.40 4.59 -7.58
C TYR A 880 6.92 5.66 -8.58
N ALA A 881 7.10 6.93 -8.20
CA ALA A 881 6.63 8.09 -8.95
C ALA A 881 7.61 8.54 -10.05
N THR A 882 8.00 7.64 -10.95
CA THR A 882 9.07 7.90 -11.94
C THR A 882 8.75 9.09 -12.85
N ALA A 883 9.77 9.89 -13.17
CA ALA A 883 9.66 10.95 -14.17
C ALA A 883 9.71 10.43 -15.62
N ASN A 884 10.28 9.24 -15.82
CA ASN A 884 10.45 8.65 -17.15
C ASN A 884 9.11 8.11 -17.65
N THR A 885 8.60 8.66 -18.75
CA THR A 885 7.26 8.32 -19.25
C THR A 885 7.16 6.88 -19.73
N GLU A 886 8.24 6.33 -20.29
CA GLU A 886 8.29 4.93 -20.72
C GLU A 886 8.31 3.99 -19.51
N ALA A 887 9.05 4.35 -18.44
CA ALA A 887 9.03 3.58 -17.19
C ALA A 887 7.65 3.61 -16.52
N LEU A 888 6.94 4.74 -16.57
CA LEU A 888 5.61 4.89 -15.97
C LEU A 888 4.60 3.86 -16.53
N GLU A 889 4.66 3.60 -17.84
CA GLU A 889 3.84 2.59 -18.53
C GLU A 889 4.16 1.15 -18.10
N MET A 890 5.38 0.92 -17.61
CA MET A 890 5.84 -0.40 -17.14
C MET A 890 5.51 -0.66 -15.67
N LEU A 891 5.03 0.35 -14.93
CA LEU A 891 4.66 0.22 -13.52
C LEU A 891 3.21 -0.24 -13.35
N ALA A 892 2.88 -0.61 -12.12
CA ALA A 892 1.67 -1.26 -11.64
C ALA A 892 0.33 -0.47 -11.75
N TRP A 893 0.22 0.52 -12.64
CA TRP A 893 -1.02 1.29 -12.84
C TRP A 893 -2.02 0.54 -13.72
N SER A 894 -3.32 0.62 -13.41
CA SER A 894 -4.37 0.12 -14.33
C SER A 894 -4.39 0.94 -15.63
N GLY A 895 -5.03 0.42 -16.68
CA GLY A 895 -5.16 1.16 -17.95
C GLY A 895 -5.80 2.54 -17.78
N ASP A 896 -6.94 2.60 -17.09
CA ASP A 896 -7.68 3.84 -16.85
C ASP A 896 -6.88 4.84 -15.98
N GLU A 897 -6.17 4.34 -14.96
CA GLU A 897 -5.30 5.17 -14.12
C GLU A 897 -4.15 5.77 -14.93
N LEU A 898 -3.49 4.96 -15.74
CA LEU A 898 -2.36 5.37 -16.57
C LEU A 898 -2.77 6.45 -17.58
N ASP A 899 -3.94 6.30 -18.21
CA ASP A 899 -4.49 7.29 -19.15
C ASP A 899 -4.67 8.66 -18.48
N VAL A 900 -5.23 8.69 -17.27
CA VAL A 900 -5.39 9.93 -16.47
C VAL A 900 -4.03 10.51 -16.09
N LEU A 901 -3.09 9.68 -15.63
CA LEU A 901 -1.76 10.13 -15.21
C LEU A 901 -0.98 10.73 -16.38
N GLN A 902 -0.94 10.07 -17.54
CA GLN A 902 -0.25 10.57 -18.72
C GLN A 902 -0.89 11.87 -19.23
N ALA A 903 -2.22 11.92 -19.30
CA ALA A 903 -2.94 13.12 -19.70
C ALA A 903 -2.67 14.29 -18.75
N GLN A 904 -2.65 14.06 -17.43
CA GLN A 904 -2.37 15.10 -16.45
C GLN A 904 -0.89 15.52 -16.43
N GLN A 905 0.05 14.58 -16.60
CA GLN A 905 1.49 14.86 -16.61
C GLN A 905 1.87 15.79 -17.76
N ALA A 906 1.20 15.69 -18.91
CA ALA A 906 1.39 16.58 -20.05
C ALA A 906 1.05 18.06 -19.75
N TRP A 907 0.23 18.31 -18.72
CA TRP A 907 -0.08 19.64 -18.21
C TRP A 907 0.89 20.12 -17.11
N GLY A 908 1.90 19.33 -16.78
CA GLY A 908 2.91 19.69 -15.79
C GLY A 908 3.63 21.00 -16.13
N ARG A 909 3.93 21.78 -15.09
CA ARG A 909 4.81 22.96 -15.12
C ARG A 909 5.82 22.83 -13.99
N GLY A 910 7.09 22.78 -14.35
CA GLY A 910 8.17 22.82 -13.38
C GLY A 910 8.22 24.19 -12.72
N PHE A 911 8.70 24.23 -11.48
CA PHE A 911 9.02 25.50 -10.84
C PHE A 911 10.46 25.89 -11.21
N PRO A 912 10.68 26.99 -11.94
CA PRO A 912 12.03 27.37 -12.33
C PRO A 912 12.82 27.83 -11.11
N GLU A 913 14.01 27.26 -10.91
CA GLU A 913 14.88 27.67 -9.81
C GLU A 913 15.80 28.82 -10.21
N ILE A 914 15.89 29.84 -9.35
CA ILE A 914 16.62 31.08 -9.62
C ILE A 914 17.39 31.57 -8.41
N ALA A 915 18.36 32.47 -8.63
CA ALA A 915 19.08 33.12 -7.54
C ALA A 915 18.10 33.94 -6.68
N GLY A 916 17.97 33.59 -5.39
CA GLY A 916 16.98 34.19 -4.50
C GLY A 916 15.58 33.57 -4.56
N GLY A 917 15.36 32.51 -5.36
CA GLY A 917 14.06 31.87 -5.56
C GLY A 917 13.38 31.36 -4.28
N TYR A 918 14.16 30.92 -3.29
CA TYR A 918 13.66 30.55 -1.95
C TYR A 918 12.81 31.66 -1.28
N SER A 919 13.07 32.93 -1.63
CA SER A 919 12.33 34.09 -1.15
C SER A 919 10.92 34.15 -1.75
N THR A 920 10.77 33.76 -3.02
CA THR A 920 9.49 33.76 -3.75
C THR A 920 8.45 32.90 -3.05
N THR A 921 8.73 31.60 -2.86
CA THR A 921 7.83 30.66 -2.19
C THR A 921 7.48 31.12 -0.78
N ARG A 922 8.48 31.59 -0.02
CA ARG A 922 8.31 32.11 1.34
C ARG A 922 7.36 33.31 1.37
N HIS A 923 7.54 34.29 0.50
CA HIS A 923 6.76 35.52 0.53
C HIS A 923 5.40 35.39 -0.15
N MET A 924 5.22 34.50 -1.13
CA MET A 924 3.89 34.10 -1.61
C MET A 924 3.08 33.46 -0.47
N THR A 925 3.70 32.55 0.30
CA THR A 925 3.07 31.95 1.50
C THR A 925 2.68 33.02 2.52
N ASN A 926 3.57 33.98 2.79
CA ASN A 926 3.27 35.09 3.71
C ASN A 926 2.14 35.98 3.19
N ALA A 927 2.10 36.26 1.88
CA ALA A 927 1.03 37.04 1.25
C ALA A 927 -0.34 36.35 1.41
N ILE A 928 -0.42 35.06 1.07
CA ILE A 928 -1.64 34.26 1.23
C ILE A 928 -2.11 34.33 2.69
N ARG A 929 -1.22 34.00 3.64
CA ARG A 929 -1.58 33.98 5.06
C ARG A 929 -2.02 35.35 5.58
N LYS A 930 -1.38 36.42 5.13
CA LYS A 930 -1.75 37.79 5.52
C LYS A 930 -3.17 38.11 5.06
N VAL A 931 -3.53 37.80 3.83
CA VAL A 931 -4.89 38.00 3.29
C VAL A 931 -5.92 37.11 4.01
N ILE A 932 -5.58 35.87 4.33
CA ILE A 932 -6.50 34.96 5.02
C ILE A 932 -6.70 35.34 6.49
N ASN A 933 -5.63 35.69 7.20
CA ASN A 933 -5.68 35.98 8.65
C ASN A 933 -6.09 37.42 8.96
N ASP A 934 -5.53 38.39 8.26
CA ASP A 934 -5.71 39.82 8.55
C ASP A 934 -6.86 40.42 7.73
N LYS A 935 -7.36 39.70 6.70
CA LYS A 935 -8.36 40.20 5.73
C LYS A 935 -7.90 41.47 4.99
N ASP A 936 -6.59 41.58 4.78
CA ASP A 936 -6.01 42.65 3.97
C ASP A 936 -6.39 42.50 2.50
N ASP A 937 -6.33 43.61 1.75
CA ASP A 937 -6.61 43.62 0.31
C ASP A 937 -5.63 42.67 -0.42
N PRO A 938 -6.14 41.71 -1.23
CA PRO A 938 -5.30 40.73 -1.90
C PRO A 938 -4.26 41.36 -2.82
N ARG A 939 -4.67 42.34 -3.64
CA ARG A 939 -3.82 42.98 -4.63
C ARG A 939 -2.72 43.80 -3.95
N GLU A 940 -3.05 44.67 -3.02
CA GLU A 940 -2.06 45.49 -2.30
C GLU A 940 -1.06 44.62 -1.54
N THR A 941 -1.53 43.55 -0.91
CA THR A 941 -0.68 42.62 -0.16
C THR A 941 0.31 41.90 -1.07
N LEU A 942 -0.16 41.34 -2.18
CA LEU A 942 0.69 40.64 -3.14
C LEU A 942 1.76 41.57 -3.71
N LEU A 943 1.37 42.76 -4.16
CA LEU A 943 2.29 43.77 -4.71
C LEU A 943 3.35 44.22 -3.70
N THR A 944 3.00 44.30 -2.41
CA THR A 944 3.96 44.61 -1.35
C THR A 944 5.03 43.52 -1.22
N TYR A 945 4.63 42.25 -1.22
CA TYR A 945 5.57 41.14 -1.13
C TYR A 945 6.40 40.94 -2.40
N VAL A 946 5.86 41.27 -3.59
CA VAL A 946 6.62 41.30 -4.84
C VAL A 946 7.86 42.19 -4.72
N HIS A 947 7.74 43.35 -4.06
CA HIS A 947 8.88 44.24 -3.86
C HIS A 947 9.99 43.55 -3.05
N THR A 948 9.65 42.91 -1.93
CA THR A 948 10.61 42.16 -1.11
C THR A 948 11.22 40.97 -1.84
N ILE A 949 10.44 40.26 -2.68
CA ILE A 949 10.94 39.15 -3.49
C ILE A 949 11.98 39.66 -4.50
N ASN A 950 11.65 40.73 -5.24
CA ASN A 950 12.55 41.30 -6.23
C ASN A 950 13.82 41.90 -5.60
N GLU A 951 13.73 42.52 -4.41
CA GLU A 951 14.91 42.97 -3.67
C GLU A 951 15.86 41.82 -3.33
N GLU A 952 15.34 40.69 -2.86
CA GLU A 952 16.15 39.50 -2.54
C GLU A 952 16.75 38.86 -3.80
N ILE A 953 15.98 38.75 -4.89
CA ILE A 953 16.48 38.29 -6.18
C ILE A 953 17.63 39.20 -6.64
N GLU A 954 17.48 40.52 -6.58
CA GLU A 954 18.52 41.47 -6.98
C GLU A 954 19.78 41.32 -6.10
N ILE A 955 19.63 41.19 -4.78
CA ILE A 955 20.75 40.97 -3.84
C ILE A 955 21.50 39.69 -4.20
N LYS A 956 20.79 38.58 -4.44
CA LYS A 956 21.42 37.29 -4.76
C LYS A 956 22.04 37.28 -6.14
N ARG A 957 21.41 37.92 -7.13
CA ARG A 957 22.02 38.08 -8.45
C ARG A 957 23.31 38.91 -8.38
N LYS A 958 23.37 39.97 -7.57
CA LYS A 958 24.62 40.72 -7.28
C LYS A 958 25.68 39.85 -6.61
N GLU A 959 25.29 39.03 -5.63
CA GLU A 959 26.19 38.11 -4.91
C GLU A 959 26.87 37.12 -5.87
N PHE A 960 26.12 36.58 -6.84
CA PHE A 960 26.61 35.63 -7.84
C PHE A 960 27.12 36.27 -9.14
N GLY A 961 27.11 37.60 -9.25
CA GLY A 961 27.60 38.30 -10.45
C GLY A 961 26.72 38.17 -11.69
N LEU A 962 25.42 37.93 -11.52
CA LEU A 962 24.44 37.70 -12.59
C LEU A 962 23.81 39.01 -13.12
N PRO A 963 23.33 39.06 -14.38
CA PRO A 963 22.69 40.24 -14.97
C PRO A 963 21.52 40.76 -14.12
N LEU A 964 21.40 42.08 -13.92
CA LEU A 964 20.29 42.65 -13.17
C LEU A 964 19.14 43.06 -14.08
N TYR A 965 17.93 43.07 -13.51
CA TYR A 965 16.75 43.57 -14.21
C TYR A 965 16.95 45.02 -14.67
N GLY A 966 16.76 45.28 -15.97
CA GLY A 966 16.87 46.62 -16.57
C GLY A 966 18.27 47.02 -17.05
N GLU A 967 19.33 46.29 -16.73
CA GLU A 967 20.69 46.59 -17.24
C GLU A 967 20.90 46.13 -18.70
N GLU A 968 19.98 45.32 -19.20
CA GLU A 968 20.08 44.59 -20.46
C GLU A 968 19.58 45.35 -21.68
N GLU A 969 18.92 46.51 -21.53
CA GLU A 969 18.54 47.39 -22.66
C GLU A 969 19.69 48.28 -23.14
N THR A 970 20.87 48.19 -22.50
CA THR A 970 22.01 49.11 -22.71
C THR A 970 23.28 48.47 -23.27
N LYS A 971 23.23 47.21 -23.75
CA LYS A 971 24.36 46.57 -24.46
C LYS A 971 24.02 46.22 -25.90
#